data_AF-A0A517TJT3-F1
#
_entry.id   AF-A0A517TJT3-F1
#
_cell.length_a   1.000
_cell.length_b   1.000
_cell.length_c   1.000
_cell.angle_alpha   90.00
_cell.angle_beta   90.00
_cell.angle_gamma   90.00
#
_symmetry.space_group_name_H-M   'P 1'
#
loop_
_entity.id
_entity.type
_entity.pdbx_description
1 polymer ?
#
loop_
_entity_poly.entity_id
_entity_poly.type
_entity_poly.pdbx_seq_one_letter_code
_entity_poly.pdbx_strand_id
1 'polypeptide(L)'
;MSKHNTWLAVAVAIAVAAPAVAKESAQDALAAALGPMLESHQGEVTVAVKHLKTGRTYLHNADKPMSSASLIKAPVMLTAYRLAALGQLSLDDPVTLREEDKVPGSGLLTPHFSNGIQVPLRDVIHLMIAWSDNTATNLAIEAIGRASKLEGETDAARGIAETNDLMEKLGYENIRLNSLVYRGDTTIAPDRSEAYGLGLMSAAETLDLFEKLAKGDPGDGIDDAVVEAYRAEMLDHLRACQYNDMVPRYLPKGTVVAHKTGGVSNARCDAGLIESPTGLIAYCVMTDENADLSWEEDAAPHVLIAQIGKAAYDYFTQGAGAVDAPRVARVLRMGQEDPLVVPLQRTLNRRVKPSPKLATDGDYGPNTQKAVKAFQKQAKIAVTGEVDAATWKALGPLAMSDDPVPPPAEALKDLSPLLPVDPLGQPVTTCPAWAIADGETGKLLWGKDDSVVRDPASTTKIMTAHLVCRLAQQDAKVLDEVVTFSERADKTSGSTADLREGEQVSAGELLYGLMLPSGNDASVAFAEHFGARLPGEEGDTPYDRFIAAMNAEARRLGMNETGYRNTHGLTAEGHVTSARDLVKLAHAAMQDGTFREVVATRRYATTVSSTTGYQRNVVWNNTDQLLKREGFYGVKTGTTGPAGACLVSAGERDGKPLYVVVLGANSGSNRYLDARNLYRWAWNQLGAK
;
A
#
# COMPACT_ATOMS: atom_id res chain seq x y z
N MET A 1 80.25 -51.70 -7.73
CA MET A 1 79.02 -52.14 -8.45
C MET A 1 77.86 -52.07 -7.48
N SER A 2 76.76 -51.42 -7.89
CA SER A 2 75.40 -51.36 -7.27
C SER A 2 75.30 -50.75 -5.85
N LYS A 3 75.14 -49.45 -5.62
CA LYS A 3 73.99 -48.51 -5.82
C LYS A 3 72.69 -48.89 -5.10
N HIS A 4 72.51 -48.25 -3.94
CA HIS A 4 71.24 -48.07 -3.21
C HIS A 4 70.20 -47.36 -4.08
N ASN A 5 68.94 -47.81 -4.02
CA ASN A 5 67.77 -47.03 -4.39
C ASN A 5 66.65 -47.30 -3.37
N THR A 6 66.40 -46.31 -2.53
CA THR A 6 65.25 -46.23 -1.63
C THR A 6 64.10 -45.54 -2.38
N TRP A 7 62.92 -46.14 -2.36
CA TRP A 7 61.74 -45.65 -3.06
C TRP A 7 61.11 -44.46 -2.31
N LEU A 8 60.98 -43.32 -2.99
CA LEU A 8 60.14 -42.19 -2.57
C LEU A 8 58.89 -42.19 -3.47
N ALA A 9 57.73 -42.49 -2.91
CA ALA A 9 56.46 -42.41 -3.61
C ALA A 9 56.02 -40.93 -3.69
N VAL A 10 55.99 -40.38 -4.91
CA VAL A 10 55.41 -39.06 -5.20
C VAL A 10 53.93 -39.27 -5.55
N ALA A 11 53.04 -38.85 -4.66
CA ALA A 11 51.62 -38.70 -4.98
C ALA A 11 51.43 -37.37 -5.73
N VAL A 12 51.12 -37.45 -7.02
CA VAL A 12 50.72 -36.29 -7.83
C VAL A 12 49.23 -36.04 -7.57
N ALA A 13 48.92 -35.02 -6.76
CA ALA A 13 47.58 -34.48 -6.66
C ALA A 13 47.36 -33.49 -7.82
N ILE A 14 46.57 -33.89 -8.81
CA ILE A 14 46.05 -32.98 -9.83
C ILE A 14 44.92 -32.18 -9.17
N ALA A 15 45.20 -30.93 -8.79
CA ALA A 15 44.18 -29.98 -8.40
C ALA A 15 43.49 -29.45 -9.66
N VAL A 16 42.28 -29.93 -9.93
CA VAL A 16 41.38 -29.28 -10.88
C VAL A 16 40.85 -28.02 -10.21
N ALA A 17 41.42 -26.87 -10.56
CA ALA A 17 40.86 -25.57 -10.16
C ALA A 17 39.54 -25.38 -10.91
N ALA A 18 38.42 -25.50 -10.20
CA ALA A 18 37.14 -24.98 -10.68
C ALA A 18 37.29 -23.45 -10.86
N PRO A 19 36.78 -22.87 -11.96
CA PRO A 19 36.81 -21.42 -12.10
C PRO A 19 35.98 -20.82 -10.96
N ALA A 20 36.63 -20.01 -10.12
CA ALA A 20 35.91 -19.17 -9.18
C ALA A 20 35.14 -18.14 -10.02
N VAL A 21 33.84 -18.37 -10.20
CA VAL A 21 32.93 -17.33 -10.71
C VAL A 21 32.99 -16.20 -9.67
N ALA A 22 33.63 -15.09 -10.04
CA ALA A 22 33.67 -13.91 -9.19
C ALA A 22 32.23 -13.49 -8.89
N LYS A 23 31.87 -13.36 -7.61
CA LYS A 23 30.59 -12.77 -7.23
C LYS A 23 30.59 -11.33 -7.74
N GLU A 24 29.65 -11.03 -8.62
CA GLU A 24 29.36 -9.68 -9.11
C GLU A 24 29.26 -8.70 -7.93
N SER A 25 29.97 -7.57 -8.01
CA SER A 25 29.92 -6.58 -6.93
C SER A 25 28.55 -5.89 -6.92
N ALA A 26 28.18 -5.29 -5.78
CA ALA A 26 26.92 -4.54 -5.71
C ALA A 26 26.88 -3.34 -6.66
N GLN A 27 28.06 -2.77 -6.93
CA GLN A 27 28.22 -1.73 -7.92
C GLN A 27 27.86 -2.25 -9.32
N ASP A 28 28.35 -3.44 -9.70
CA ASP A 28 28.17 -3.99 -11.06
C ASP A 28 26.71 -4.38 -11.34
N ALA A 29 26.04 -5.03 -10.38
CA ALA A 29 24.66 -5.48 -10.54
C ALA A 29 23.64 -4.33 -10.57
N LEU A 30 23.80 -3.31 -9.69
CA LEU A 30 22.98 -2.11 -9.74
C LEU A 30 23.32 -1.26 -10.97
N ALA A 31 24.58 -1.19 -11.39
CA ALA A 31 24.96 -0.51 -12.63
C ALA A 31 24.25 -1.11 -13.85
N ALA A 32 24.19 -2.44 -13.94
CA ALA A 32 23.49 -3.12 -15.03
C ALA A 32 21.98 -2.83 -15.03
N ALA A 33 21.35 -2.80 -13.85
CA ALA A 33 19.92 -2.51 -13.73
C ALA A 33 19.59 -1.04 -14.03
N LEU A 34 20.43 -0.11 -13.58
CA LEU A 34 20.17 1.33 -13.66
C LEU A 34 20.66 1.96 -14.96
N GLY A 35 21.73 1.43 -15.58
CA GLY A 35 22.40 1.99 -16.75
C GLY A 35 21.45 2.40 -17.88
N PRO A 36 20.57 1.51 -18.38
CA PRO A 36 19.64 1.85 -19.46
C PRO A 36 18.68 3.00 -19.11
N MET A 37 18.22 3.08 -17.86
CA MET A 37 17.31 4.14 -17.41
C MET A 37 18.04 5.48 -17.29
N LEU A 38 19.27 5.47 -16.74
CA LEU A 38 20.12 6.65 -16.63
C LEU A 38 20.50 7.21 -18.02
N GLU A 39 20.82 6.35 -18.98
CA GLU A 39 21.18 6.76 -20.36
C GLU A 39 19.96 7.27 -21.15
N SER A 40 18.76 6.78 -20.85
CA SER A 40 17.54 7.18 -21.55
C SER A 40 17.03 8.56 -21.14
N HIS A 41 17.41 9.03 -19.95
CA HIS A 41 16.93 10.29 -19.40
C HIS A 41 17.52 11.49 -20.15
N GLN A 42 16.65 12.44 -20.52
CA GLN A 42 17.05 13.67 -21.18
C GLN A 42 17.31 14.75 -20.12
N GLY A 43 18.51 14.71 -19.53
CA GLY A 43 18.96 15.60 -18.48
C GLY A 43 20.13 14.99 -17.72
N GLU A 44 20.63 15.70 -16.72
CA GLU A 44 21.69 15.24 -15.84
C GLU A 44 21.12 14.42 -14.68
N VAL A 45 21.79 13.34 -14.28
CA VAL A 45 21.36 12.47 -13.17
C VAL A 45 22.53 12.16 -12.25
N THR A 46 22.31 12.28 -10.94
CA THR A 46 23.23 11.77 -9.91
C THR A 46 22.49 10.78 -9.00
N VAL A 47 23.19 9.72 -8.62
CA VAL A 47 22.66 8.65 -7.78
C VAL A 47 23.69 8.26 -6.74
N ALA A 48 23.25 8.16 -5.49
CA ALA A 48 24.00 7.54 -4.42
C ALA A 48 23.06 6.64 -3.62
N VAL A 49 23.40 5.37 -3.44
CA VAL A 49 22.59 4.40 -2.69
C VAL A 49 23.50 3.53 -1.83
N LYS A 50 23.12 3.28 -0.58
CA LYS A 50 23.88 2.42 0.33
C LYS A 50 22.99 1.62 1.26
N HIS A 51 23.23 0.31 1.32
CA HIS A 51 22.60 -0.53 2.33
C HIS A 51 23.41 -0.46 3.63
N LEU A 52 22.86 0.23 4.64
CA LEU A 52 23.60 0.67 5.83
C LEU A 52 24.15 -0.49 6.67
N LYS A 53 23.50 -1.66 6.63
CA LYS A 53 23.97 -2.85 7.35
C LYS A 53 25.11 -3.58 6.66
N THR A 54 25.14 -3.62 5.33
CA THR A 54 26.16 -4.36 4.57
C THR A 54 27.30 -3.47 4.08
N GLY A 55 27.11 -2.15 4.09
CA GLY A 55 28.05 -1.18 3.54
C GLY A 55 28.16 -1.22 2.01
N ARG A 56 27.33 -2.02 1.33
CA ARG A 56 27.29 -2.07 -0.14
C ARG A 56 26.71 -0.77 -0.66
N THR A 57 27.43 -0.16 -1.60
CA THR A 57 27.12 1.15 -2.14
C THR A 57 27.05 1.09 -3.67
N TYR A 58 26.17 1.89 -4.24
CA TYR A 58 26.15 2.26 -5.65
C TYR A 58 26.25 3.77 -5.80
N LEU A 59 27.18 4.24 -6.64
CA LEU A 59 27.35 5.67 -6.96
C LEU A 59 27.35 5.88 -8.48
N HIS A 60 26.67 6.94 -8.93
CA HIS A 60 26.68 7.43 -10.31
C HIS A 60 26.75 8.96 -10.29
N ASN A 61 27.86 9.53 -10.80
CA ASN A 61 28.14 10.97 -10.80
C ASN A 61 27.91 11.66 -9.43
N ALA A 62 28.04 10.91 -8.32
CA ALA A 62 27.47 11.29 -7.05
C ALA A 62 28.10 12.54 -6.42
N ASP A 63 29.33 12.89 -6.81
CA ASP A 63 30.04 14.09 -6.35
C ASP A 63 29.66 15.35 -7.14
N LYS A 64 28.93 15.22 -8.26
CA LYS A 64 28.51 16.36 -9.07
C LYS A 64 27.51 17.22 -8.28
N PRO A 65 27.78 18.52 -8.08
CA PRO A 65 26.84 19.40 -7.41
C PRO A 65 25.62 19.68 -8.30
N MET A 66 24.43 19.67 -7.70
CA MET A 66 23.14 19.95 -8.34
C MET A 66 22.32 20.94 -7.52
N SER A 67 21.31 21.55 -8.15
CA SER A 67 20.33 22.34 -7.39
C SER A 67 19.65 21.45 -6.35
N SER A 68 19.71 21.89 -5.09
CA SER A 68 19.13 21.16 -3.97
C SER A 68 17.60 21.19 -3.95
N ALA A 69 16.98 22.18 -4.60
CA ALA A 69 15.57 22.50 -4.43
C ALA A 69 15.14 22.44 -2.95
N SER A 70 14.00 21.80 -2.63
CA SER A 70 13.54 21.66 -1.23
C SER A 70 14.30 20.61 -0.41
N LEU A 71 15.26 19.88 -0.99
CA LEU A 71 16.04 18.88 -0.24
C LEU A 71 16.93 19.52 0.83
N ILE A 72 17.35 20.78 0.61
CA ILE A 72 18.15 21.57 1.58
C ILE A 72 17.45 21.80 2.93
N LYS A 73 16.12 21.58 3.00
CA LYS A 73 15.34 21.68 4.24
C LYS A 73 15.74 20.60 5.26
N ALA A 74 16.30 19.47 4.82
CA ALA A 74 16.80 18.43 5.73
C ALA A 74 18.01 18.92 6.56
N PRO A 75 19.06 19.53 5.96
CA PRO A 75 20.09 20.26 6.70
C PRO A 75 19.55 21.33 7.66
N VAL A 76 18.55 22.12 7.26
CA VAL A 76 17.94 23.14 8.15
C VAL A 76 17.31 22.50 9.38
N MET A 77 16.57 21.40 9.21
CA MET A 77 16.03 20.63 10.33
C MET A 77 17.16 20.12 11.24
N LEU A 78 18.20 19.52 10.68
CA LEU A 78 19.33 19.01 11.46
C LEU A 78 19.98 20.12 12.30
N THR A 79 20.17 21.32 11.73
CA THR A 79 20.72 22.48 12.44
C THR A 79 19.83 22.90 13.61
N ALA A 80 18.51 22.99 13.43
CA ALA A 80 17.60 23.36 14.50
C ALA A 80 17.63 22.34 15.66
N TYR A 81 17.58 21.05 15.34
CA TYR A 81 17.65 19.98 16.34
C TYR A 81 19.02 19.93 17.05
N ARG A 82 20.10 20.23 16.33
CA ARG A 82 21.43 20.36 16.92
C ARG A 82 21.49 21.51 17.92
N LEU A 83 21.00 22.70 17.55
CA LEU A 83 20.97 23.84 18.48
C LEU A 83 20.10 23.54 19.70
N ALA A 84 18.98 22.82 19.52
CA ALA A 84 18.16 22.35 20.62
C ALA A 84 18.91 21.36 21.52
N ALA A 85 19.76 20.50 20.96
CA ALA A 85 20.55 19.54 21.75
C ALA A 85 21.64 20.23 22.57
N LEU A 86 22.14 21.36 22.06
CA LEU A 86 23.08 22.22 22.76
C LEU A 86 22.40 23.18 23.75
N GLY A 87 21.06 23.15 23.87
CA GLY A 87 20.28 24.05 24.73
C GLY A 87 20.29 25.51 24.27
N GLN A 88 20.59 25.77 22.99
CA GLN A 88 20.67 27.12 22.42
C GLN A 88 19.35 27.58 21.80
N LEU A 89 18.41 26.66 21.59
CA LEU A 89 17.10 26.85 20.99
C LEU A 89 16.12 25.87 21.67
N SER A 90 14.84 26.21 21.79
CA SER A 90 13.82 25.23 22.17
C SER A 90 12.90 24.94 20.99
N LEU A 91 12.61 23.66 20.76
CA LEU A 91 11.66 23.23 19.72
C LEU A 91 10.22 23.61 20.08
N ASP A 92 9.94 23.91 21.34
CA ASP A 92 8.62 24.33 21.81
C ASP A 92 8.47 25.85 21.82
N ASP A 93 9.49 26.60 21.39
CA ASP A 93 9.42 28.06 21.29
C ASP A 93 8.34 28.46 20.27
N PRO A 94 7.47 29.43 20.62
CA PRO A 94 6.43 29.89 19.71
C PRO A 94 7.03 30.72 18.57
N VAL A 95 6.71 30.33 17.35
CA VAL A 95 7.02 31.08 16.13
C VAL A 95 5.75 31.74 15.62
N THR A 96 5.77 33.07 15.54
CA THR A 96 4.62 33.86 15.08
C THR A 96 4.63 33.97 13.57
N LEU A 97 3.54 33.57 12.91
CA LEU A 97 3.32 33.81 11.48
C LEU A 97 2.83 35.23 11.23
N ARG A 98 3.62 36.08 10.58
CA ARG A 98 3.23 37.42 10.16
C ARG A 98 2.85 37.45 8.68
N GLU A 99 2.28 38.56 8.23
CA GLU A 99 1.88 38.70 6.83
C GLU A 99 3.11 38.73 5.91
N GLU A 100 4.17 39.41 6.34
CA GLU A 100 5.43 39.53 5.61
C GLU A 100 6.20 38.20 5.49
N ASP A 101 5.91 37.20 6.34
CA ASP A 101 6.58 35.90 6.30
C ASP A 101 6.01 34.99 5.19
N LYS A 102 4.80 35.30 4.71
CA LYS A 102 4.09 34.48 3.74
C LYS A 102 4.73 34.57 2.37
N VAL A 103 5.13 33.41 1.84
CA VAL A 103 5.70 33.26 0.50
C VAL A 103 4.89 32.25 -0.33
N PRO A 104 4.88 32.37 -1.67
CA PRO A 104 4.12 31.48 -2.54
C PRO A 104 4.74 30.08 -2.65
N GLY A 105 4.11 29.22 -3.45
CA GLY A 105 4.53 27.84 -3.70
C GLY A 105 3.94 26.84 -2.70
N SER A 106 4.64 25.73 -2.47
CA SER A 106 4.17 24.65 -1.58
C SER A 106 4.10 25.09 -0.12
N GLY A 107 3.02 24.68 0.56
CA GLY A 107 2.83 24.92 1.99
C GLY A 107 1.37 25.10 2.38
N LEU A 108 1.10 24.99 3.68
CA LEU A 108 -0.21 25.23 4.28
C LEU A 108 -0.31 26.60 4.95
N LEU A 109 0.80 27.14 5.49
CA LEU A 109 0.79 28.37 6.29
C LEU A 109 0.30 29.58 5.49
N THR A 110 0.81 29.77 4.27
CA THR A 110 0.39 30.88 3.39
C THR A 110 -1.10 30.81 3.02
N PRO A 111 -1.61 29.70 2.44
CA PRO A 111 -2.99 29.67 1.95
C PRO A 111 -4.08 29.46 3.01
N HIS A 112 -3.75 28.87 4.17
CA HIS A 112 -4.78 28.36 5.10
C HIS A 112 -4.76 28.98 6.49
N PHE A 113 -3.69 29.67 6.89
CA PHE A 113 -3.56 30.19 8.24
C PHE A 113 -3.59 31.72 8.30
N SER A 114 -4.26 32.24 9.32
CA SER A 114 -4.36 33.68 9.59
C SER A 114 -3.07 34.23 10.23
N ASN A 115 -2.86 35.53 10.10
CA ASN A 115 -1.71 36.21 10.67
C ASN A 115 -1.81 36.26 12.20
N GLY A 116 -0.67 36.23 12.87
CA GLY A 116 -0.55 36.30 14.33
C GLY A 116 -0.71 34.96 15.05
N ILE A 117 -0.96 33.85 14.33
CA ILE A 117 -0.91 32.52 14.96
C ILE A 117 0.51 32.25 15.48
N GLN A 118 0.59 31.54 16.59
CA GLN A 118 1.84 31.06 17.17
C GLN A 118 1.90 29.55 17.04
N VAL A 119 2.92 29.07 16.36
CA VAL A 119 3.13 27.64 16.08
C VAL A 119 4.46 27.25 16.72
N PRO A 120 4.52 26.15 17.50
CA PRO A 120 5.80 25.68 18.03
C PRO A 120 6.82 25.44 16.91
N LEU A 121 8.09 25.74 17.13
CA LEU A 121 9.15 25.52 16.14
C LEU A 121 9.17 24.06 15.64
N ARG A 122 8.89 23.10 16.51
CA ARG A 122 8.70 21.68 16.19
C ARG A 122 7.69 21.45 15.07
N ASP A 123 6.54 22.13 15.16
CA ASP A 123 5.45 22.02 14.18
C ASP A 123 5.78 22.82 12.91
N VAL A 124 6.50 23.94 13.02
CA VAL A 124 7.06 24.65 11.86
C VAL A 124 8.00 23.72 11.07
N ILE A 125 8.91 23.02 11.76
CA ILE A 125 9.80 22.02 11.14
C ILE A 125 8.99 20.85 10.56
N HIS A 126 7.95 20.40 11.24
CA HIS A 126 7.06 19.36 10.72
C HIS A 126 6.43 19.79 9.39
N LEU A 127 5.86 20.99 9.30
CA LEU A 127 5.29 21.53 8.06
C LEU A 127 6.35 21.73 6.97
N MET A 128 7.55 22.18 7.35
CA MET A 128 8.69 22.35 6.45
C MET A 128 9.10 21.03 5.78
N ILE A 129 9.06 19.91 6.50
CA ILE A 129 9.46 18.59 5.98
C ILE A 129 8.28 17.85 5.34
N ALA A 130 7.17 17.70 6.08
CA ALA A 130 6.03 16.88 5.68
C ALA A 130 5.28 17.44 4.46
N TRP A 131 5.07 18.76 4.44
CA TRP A 131 4.33 19.47 3.39
C TRP A 131 5.23 20.32 2.49
N SER A 132 6.55 20.24 2.70
CA SER A 132 7.52 21.08 2.00
C SER A 132 7.20 22.59 2.09
N ASP A 133 6.64 23.05 3.21
CA ASP A 133 6.11 24.41 3.35
C ASP A 133 7.22 25.47 3.25
N ASN A 134 7.10 26.39 2.30
CA ASN A 134 8.11 27.43 2.03
C ASN A 134 8.14 28.52 3.10
N THR A 135 6.99 28.90 3.64
CA THR A 135 6.91 29.87 4.74
C THR A 135 7.46 29.26 6.02
N ALA A 136 7.11 28.01 6.31
CA ALA A 136 7.66 27.30 7.46
C ALA A 136 9.19 27.15 7.36
N THR A 137 9.72 26.96 6.14
CA THR A 137 11.16 26.93 5.89
C THR A 137 11.84 28.24 6.31
N ASN A 138 11.31 29.37 5.86
CA ASN A 138 11.88 30.68 6.18
C ASN A 138 11.81 30.96 7.69
N LEU A 139 10.67 30.67 8.31
CA LEU A 139 10.46 30.81 9.75
C LEU A 139 11.44 29.95 10.57
N ALA A 140 11.72 28.72 10.13
CA ALA A 140 12.70 27.85 10.78
C ALA A 140 14.13 28.41 10.65
N ILE A 141 14.52 28.90 9.47
CA ILE A 141 15.84 29.50 9.25
C ILE A 141 16.04 30.73 10.13
N GLU A 142 15.04 31.60 10.23
CA GLU A 142 15.14 32.78 11.10
C GLU A 142 15.16 32.41 12.59
N ALA A 143 14.44 31.36 12.99
CA ALA A 143 14.50 30.85 14.36
C ALA A 143 15.91 30.36 14.72
N ILE A 144 16.56 29.63 13.81
CA ILE A 144 17.98 29.25 13.92
C ILE A 144 18.84 30.51 14.01
N GLY A 145 18.61 31.51 13.17
CA GLY A 145 19.37 32.76 13.15
C GLY A 145 19.26 33.62 14.40
N ARG A 146 18.12 33.57 15.09
CA ARG A 146 17.94 34.21 16.42
C ARG A 146 18.74 33.52 17.51
N ALA A 147 18.92 32.21 17.42
CA ALA A 147 19.71 31.41 18.36
C ALA A 147 21.21 31.40 18.01
N SER A 148 21.56 31.65 16.74
CA SER A 148 22.93 31.65 16.24
C SER A 148 23.80 32.71 16.91
N LYS A 149 25.07 32.35 17.11
CA LYS A 149 26.12 33.24 17.63
C LYS A 149 27.05 33.77 16.54
N LEU A 150 26.80 33.40 15.28
CA LEU A 150 27.60 33.83 14.14
C LEU A 150 27.27 35.29 13.77
N GLU A 151 28.23 35.97 13.16
CA GLU A 151 28.02 37.31 12.63
C GLU A 151 27.07 37.27 11.42
N GLY A 152 26.22 38.29 11.30
CA GLY A 152 25.28 38.44 10.18
C GLY A 152 24.31 39.59 10.45
N GLU A 153 23.93 40.32 9.40
CA GLU A 153 23.13 41.55 9.51
C GLU A 153 21.68 41.29 9.92
N THR A 154 21.14 40.11 9.58
CA THR A 154 19.74 39.72 9.82
C THR A 154 19.67 38.32 10.42
N ASP A 155 18.52 37.99 11.04
CA ASP A 155 18.24 36.61 11.49
C ASP A 155 18.36 35.63 10.31
N ALA A 156 17.84 35.99 9.14
CA ALA A 156 17.96 35.19 7.93
C ALA A 156 19.43 34.87 7.58
N ALA A 157 20.29 35.89 7.53
CA ALA A 157 21.70 35.72 7.21
C ALA A 157 22.42 34.82 8.21
N ARG A 158 22.16 35.02 9.51
CA ARG A 158 22.73 34.17 10.57
C ARG A 158 22.22 32.73 10.50
N GLY A 159 20.94 32.52 10.22
CA GLY A 159 20.36 31.18 10.10
C GLY A 159 20.93 30.38 8.92
N ILE A 160 21.14 31.06 7.79
CA ILE A 160 21.81 30.48 6.62
C ILE A 160 23.27 30.16 6.94
N ALA A 161 24.00 31.08 7.58
CA ALA A 161 25.38 30.89 7.98
C ALA A 161 25.54 29.73 8.96
N GLU A 162 24.69 29.62 9.98
CA GLU A 162 24.71 28.54 10.98
C GLU A 162 24.48 27.16 10.33
N THR A 163 23.55 27.08 9.38
CA THR A 163 23.30 25.83 8.64
C THR A 163 24.52 25.44 7.80
N ASN A 164 25.14 26.40 7.10
CA ASN A 164 26.32 26.14 6.27
C ASN A 164 27.56 25.78 7.11
N ASP A 165 27.77 26.45 8.23
CA ASP A 165 28.85 26.17 9.18
C ASP A 165 28.75 24.75 9.75
N LEU A 166 27.53 24.29 10.07
CA LEU A 166 27.32 22.89 10.47
C LEU A 166 27.70 21.93 9.34
N MET A 167 27.27 22.19 8.11
CA MET A 167 27.59 21.31 6.98
C MET A 167 29.10 21.23 6.73
N GLU A 168 29.81 22.36 6.84
CA GLU A 168 31.27 22.40 6.73
C GLU A 168 31.96 21.62 7.85
N LYS A 169 31.51 21.76 9.11
CA LYS A 169 32.04 20.99 10.25
C LYS A 169 31.81 19.48 10.11
N LEU A 170 30.75 19.07 9.43
CA LEU A 170 30.49 17.67 9.10
C LEU A 170 31.31 17.17 7.89
N GLY A 171 32.11 18.05 7.26
CA GLY A 171 33.00 17.71 6.15
C GLY A 171 32.33 17.78 4.78
N TYR A 172 31.20 18.47 4.66
CA TYR A 172 30.49 18.62 3.38
C TYR A 172 30.89 19.92 2.70
N GLU A 173 31.31 19.85 1.44
CA GLU A 173 31.67 21.02 0.64
C GLU A 173 30.47 21.52 -0.20
N ASN A 174 29.61 20.59 -0.61
CA ASN A 174 28.56 20.81 -1.60
C ASN A 174 27.17 20.91 -1.00
N ILE A 175 26.95 20.66 0.29
CA ILE A 175 25.66 20.97 0.95
C ILE A 175 25.66 22.41 1.44
N ARG A 176 25.00 23.31 0.69
CA ARG A 176 25.00 24.74 1.01
C ARG A 176 23.65 25.41 0.76
N LEU A 177 23.13 26.11 1.76
CA LEU A 177 21.97 26.99 1.69
C LEU A 177 22.40 28.40 1.26
N ASN A 178 21.66 29.03 0.35
CA ASN A 178 22.06 30.31 -0.24
C ASN A 178 21.24 31.48 0.27
N SER A 179 19.93 31.30 0.36
CA SER A 179 18.96 32.37 0.66
C SER A 179 17.73 31.78 1.35
N LEU A 180 16.83 32.66 1.79
CA LEU A 180 15.45 32.29 2.08
C LEU A 180 14.68 31.94 0.80
N VAL A 181 13.64 31.12 0.93
CA VAL A 181 12.78 30.67 -0.16
C VAL A 181 11.96 31.85 -0.70
N TYR A 182 11.96 32.05 -2.02
CA TYR A 182 11.35 33.20 -2.73
C TYR A 182 11.84 34.59 -2.29
N ARG A 183 12.99 34.66 -1.62
CA ARG A 183 13.56 35.88 -1.05
C ARG A 183 15.03 36.01 -1.46
N GLY A 184 15.28 36.14 -2.76
CA GLY A 184 16.63 36.18 -3.32
C GLY A 184 17.48 37.36 -2.82
N ASP A 185 16.82 38.41 -2.33
CA ASP A 185 17.42 39.56 -1.64
C ASP A 185 18.15 39.19 -0.33
N THR A 186 17.87 38.01 0.22
CA THR A 186 18.53 37.48 1.42
C THR A 186 19.76 36.61 1.13
N THR A 187 20.18 36.51 -0.13
CA THR A 187 21.31 35.65 -0.50
C THR A 187 22.61 36.07 0.19
N ILE A 188 23.33 35.09 0.73
CA ILE A 188 24.71 35.28 1.23
C ILE A 188 25.77 34.83 0.21
N ALA A 189 25.35 34.29 -0.94
CA ALA A 189 26.25 33.76 -1.97
C ALA A 189 25.65 34.01 -3.36
N PRO A 190 25.74 35.25 -3.90
CA PRO A 190 25.09 35.64 -5.15
C PRO A 190 25.41 34.70 -6.34
N ASP A 191 26.69 34.40 -6.55
CA ASP A 191 27.13 33.53 -7.67
C ASP A 191 26.54 32.11 -7.55
N ARG A 192 26.45 31.59 -6.32
CA ARG A 192 25.88 30.25 -6.06
C ARG A 192 24.35 30.27 -6.14
N SER A 193 23.71 31.36 -5.74
CA SER A 193 22.27 31.57 -5.93
C SER A 193 21.89 31.64 -7.40
N GLU A 194 22.70 32.30 -8.22
CA GLU A 194 22.48 32.35 -9.68
C GLU A 194 22.60 30.95 -10.30
N ALA A 195 23.60 30.18 -9.90
CA ALA A 195 23.84 28.85 -10.46
C ALA A 195 22.85 27.77 -9.97
N TYR A 196 22.48 27.77 -8.69
CA TYR A 196 21.78 26.64 -8.05
C TYR A 196 20.50 27.03 -7.32
N GLY A 197 20.12 28.31 -7.34
CA GLY A 197 18.92 28.82 -6.69
C GLY A 197 19.03 28.78 -5.16
N LEU A 198 18.09 28.09 -4.51
CA LEU A 198 17.96 28.06 -3.06
C LEU A 198 19.19 27.47 -2.35
N GLY A 199 19.83 26.48 -2.97
CA GLY A 199 20.97 25.80 -2.38
C GLY A 199 21.58 24.76 -3.32
N LEU A 200 22.76 24.30 -2.94
CA LEU A 200 23.56 23.29 -3.63
C LEU A 200 23.60 22.02 -2.78
N MET A 201 23.57 20.84 -3.42
CA MET A 201 23.85 19.54 -2.80
C MET A 201 24.53 18.59 -3.80
N SER A 202 25.32 17.63 -3.32
CA SER A 202 25.76 16.46 -4.10
C SER A 202 25.12 15.19 -3.54
N ALA A 203 24.90 14.17 -4.39
CA ALA A 203 24.26 12.93 -3.94
C ALA A 203 25.12 12.16 -2.93
N ALA A 204 26.45 12.19 -3.08
CA ALA A 204 27.38 11.51 -2.18
C ALA A 204 27.36 12.08 -0.75
N GLU A 205 27.48 13.42 -0.61
CA GLU A 205 27.42 14.07 0.71
C GLU A 205 26.03 13.94 1.33
N THR A 206 24.98 14.04 0.53
CA THR A 206 23.60 13.87 1.01
C THR A 206 23.36 12.46 1.54
N LEU A 207 23.87 11.44 0.84
CA LEU A 207 23.81 10.05 1.29
C LEU A 207 24.51 9.88 2.66
N ASP A 208 25.70 10.45 2.83
CA ASP A 208 26.43 10.40 4.11
C ASP A 208 25.67 11.14 5.22
N LEU A 209 25.06 12.29 4.92
CA LEU A 209 24.21 13.02 5.85
C LEU A 209 23.05 12.15 6.37
N PHE A 210 22.32 11.48 5.47
CA PHE A 210 21.24 10.57 5.86
C PHE A 210 21.75 9.32 6.58
N GLU A 211 22.95 8.83 6.26
CA GLU A 211 23.60 7.75 7.01
C GLU A 211 23.96 8.18 8.43
N LYS A 212 24.53 9.38 8.63
CA LYS A 212 24.83 9.92 9.97
C LYS A 212 23.55 10.16 10.77
N LEU A 213 22.51 10.69 10.14
CA LEU A 213 21.19 10.83 10.74
C LEU A 213 20.65 9.45 11.17
N ALA A 214 20.75 8.44 10.31
CA ALA A 214 20.31 7.08 10.62
C ALA A 214 21.11 6.42 11.75
N LYS A 215 22.37 6.81 11.96
CA LYS A 215 23.25 6.25 12.99
C LYS A 215 23.24 7.02 14.32
N GLY A 216 22.76 8.26 14.32
CA GLY A 216 22.76 9.11 15.52
C GLY A 216 24.15 9.57 15.91
N ASP A 217 24.98 9.96 14.94
CA ASP A 217 26.32 10.50 15.20
C ASP A 217 26.35 12.02 14.90
N PRO A 218 26.12 12.88 15.89
CA PRO A 218 26.13 14.33 15.69
C PRO A 218 27.52 14.95 15.89
N GLY A 219 28.60 14.16 16.05
CA GLY A 219 29.98 14.67 15.99
C GLY A 219 30.46 15.58 17.14
N ASP A 220 29.67 15.82 18.19
CA ASP A 220 29.87 17.00 19.06
C ASP A 220 29.73 16.77 20.58
N GLY A 221 29.89 15.55 21.08
CA GLY A 221 29.93 15.28 22.53
C GLY A 221 28.61 15.55 23.27
N ILE A 222 27.49 15.55 22.55
CA ILE A 222 26.12 15.60 23.09
C ILE A 222 25.78 14.25 23.71
N ASP A 223 25.00 14.24 24.79
CA ASP A 223 24.54 13.01 25.45
C ASP A 223 23.78 12.08 24.48
N ASP A 224 24.21 10.81 24.39
CA ASP A 224 23.68 9.80 23.47
C ASP A 224 22.16 9.63 23.55
N ALA A 225 21.54 9.82 24.72
CA ALA A 225 20.09 9.69 24.86
C ALA A 225 19.35 10.89 24.26
N VAL A 226 19.91 12.10 24.38
CA VAL A 226 19.39 13.31 23.71
C VAL A 226 19.51 13.15 22.19
N VAL A 227 20.65 12.64 21.73
CA VAL A 227 20.90 12.37 20.31
C VAL A 227 19.89 11.37 19.75
N GLU A 228 19.65 10.25 20.44
CA GLU A 228 18.69 9.26 19.98
C GLU A 228 17.25 9.78 19.99
N ALA A 229 16.86 10.57 20.99
CA ALA A 229 15.52 11.18 21.04
C ALA A 229 15.28 12.11 19.85
N TYR A 230 16.22 12.99 19.56
CA TYR A 230 16.12 13.93 18.44
C TYR A 230 16.29 13.27 17.08
N ARG A 231 17.12 12.24 16.98
CA ARG A 231 17.19 11.38 15.81
C ARG A 231 15.82 10.76 15.51
N ALA A 232 15.17 10.17 16.52
CA ALA A 232 13.87 9.55 16.34
C ALA A 232 12.84 10.55 15.80
N GLU A 233 12.81 11.75 16.38
CA GLU A 233 11.87 12.80 15.96
C GLU A 233 12.16 13.37 14.57
N MET A 234 13.43 13.60 14.22
CA MET A 234 13.82 14.00 12.86
C MET A 234 13.41 12.94 11.82
N LEU A 235 13.56 11.66 12.14
CA LEU A 235 13.08 10.57 11.28
C LEU A 235 11.56 10.56 11.18
N ASP A 236 10.82 10.89 12.25
CA ASP A 236 9.36 10.97 12.20
C ASP A 236 8.87 12.12 11.34
N HIS A 237 9.54 13.28 11.35
CA HIS A 237 9.26 14.36 10.39
C HIS A 237 9.45 13.89 8.95
N LEU A 238 10.55 13.19 8.65
CA LEU A 238 10.85 12.67 7.31
C LEU A 238 9.87 11.58 6.86
N ARG A 239 9.41 10.72 7.78
CA ARG A 239 8.35 9.71 7.50
C ARG A 239 7.00 10.34 7.21
N ALA A 240 6.77 11.56 7.70
CA ALA A 240 5.53 12.29 7.48
C ALA A 240 5.48 13.01 6.11
N CYS A 241 6.51 12.89 5.27
CA CYS A 241 6.51 13.46 3.93
C CYS A 241 5.29 12.96 3.12
N GLN A 242 4.52 13.91 2.57
CA GLN A 242 3.29 13.61 1.83
C GLN A 242 3.55 13.32 0.35
N TYR A 243 4.71 13.72 -0.17
CA TYR A 243 5.08 13.58 -1.58
C TYR A 243 5.68 12.19 -1.86
N ASN A 244 4.81 11.24 -2.19
CA ASN A 244 5.15 9.83 -2.40
C ASN A 244 5.20 9.42 -3.88
N ASP A 245 5.26 10.39 -4.78
CA ASP A 245 5.25 10.28 -6.24
C ASP A 245 6.64 10.02 -6.87
N MET A 246 7.70 10.01 -6.06
CA MET A 246 9.07 9.68 -6.48
C MET A 246 9.53 8.34 -5.91
N VAL A 247 10.57 8.27 -5.06
CA VAL A 247 11.11 6.97 -4.60
C VAL A 247 10.03 6.05 -4.01
N PRO A 248 9.06 6.52 -3.20
CA PRO A 248 8.01 5.66 -2.67
C PRO A 248 7.07 5.05 -3.73
N ARG A 249 6.90 5.68 -4.90
CA ARG A 249 5.84 5.40 -5.89
C ARG A 249 5.76 3.93 -6.31
N TYR A 250 6.91 3.30 -6.55
CA TYR A 250 6.99 1.93 -7.06
C TYR A 250 7.53 0.91 -6.04
N LEU A 251 7.72 1.32 -4.79
CA LEU A 251 8.09 0.40 -3.72
C LEU A 251 6.89 -0.50 -3.35
N PRO A 252 7.14 -1.68 -2.76
CA PRO A 252 6.06 -2.53 -2.27
C PRO A 252 5.14 -1.74 -1.34
N LYS A 253 3.82 -1.93 -1.49
CA LYS A 253 2.81 -1.20 -0.71
C LYS A 253 3.11 -1.28 0.79
N GLY A 254 3.13 -0.12 1.42
CA GLY A 254 3.48 0.03 2.83
C GLY A 254 4.97 0.24 3.06
N THR A 255 5.88 0.15 2.10
CA THR A 255 7.29 0.47 2.38
C THR A 255 7.41 1.89 2.93
N VAL A 256 7.92 2.03 4.16
CA VAL A 256 8.09 3.33 4.80
C VAL A 256 9.39 3.93 4.27
N VAL A 257 9.29 5.19 3.86
CA VAL A 257 10.42 5.97 3.40
C VAL A 257 10.49 7.23 4.27
N ALA A 258 11.59 7.38 5.01
CA ALA A 258 11.88 8.62 5.73
C ALA A 258 12.70 9.51 4.79
N HIS A 259 12.05 10.40 4.07
CA HIS A 259 12.69 11.17 3.00
C HIS A 259 12.28 12.64 2.94
N LYS A 260 13.03 13.38 2.12
CA LYS A 260 12.65 14.71 1.69
C LYS A 260 12.76 14.80 0.17
N THR A 261 11.69 15.28 -0.45
CA THR A 261 11.63 15.57 -1.88
C THR A 261 12.02 17.02 -2.18
N GLY A 262 12.39 17.30 -3.42
CA GLY A 262 12.57 18.67 -3.91
C GLY A 262 12.34 18.78 -5.40
N GLY A 263 11.84 19.94 -5.83
CA GLY A 263 11.70 20.26 -7.24
C GLY A 263 11.71 21.76 -7.48
N VAL A 264 12.32 22.16 -8.58
CA VAL A 264 12.22 23.47 -9.25
C VAL A 264 12.13 23.21 -10.75
N SER A 265 11.70 24.16 -11.58
CA SER A 265 11.34 23.91 -13.00
C SER A 265 12.13 22.80 -13.71
N ASN A 266 13.46 22.92 -13.79
CA ASN A 266 14.36 22.00 -14.49
C ASN A 266 15.01 20.90 -13.63
N ALA A 267 14.77 20.84 -12.31
CA ALA A 267 15.42 19.88 -11.40
C ALA A 267 14.42 19.15 -10.48
N ARG A 268 14.69 17.89 -10.17
CA ARG A 268 13.93 17.07 -9.21
C ARG A 268 14.88 16.27 -8.34
N CYS A 269 14.53 16.05 -7.08
CA CYS A 269 15.36 15.26 -6.18
C CYS A 269 14.54 14.57 -5.10
N ASP A 270 15.05 13.45 -4.63
CA ASP A 270 14.52 12.69 -3.50
C ASP A 270 15.70 12.03 -2.78
N ALA A 271 15.80 12.23 -1.47
CA ALA A 271 16.81 11.57 -0.65
C ALA A 271 16.24 11.21 0.72
N GLY A 272 16.69 10.06 1.23
CA GLY A 272 16.12 9.51 2.46
C GLY A 272 16.61 8.12 2.81
N LEU A 273 15.81 7.47 3.65
CA LEU A 273 16.03 6.12 4.15
C LEU A 273 14.81 5.27 3.81
N ILE A 274 15.02 4.22 3.02
CA ILE A 274 14.02 3.20 2.75
C ILE A 274 14.11 2.14 3.85
N GLU A 275 13.02 1.91 4.55
CA GLU A 275 12.90 0.82 5.51
C GLU A 275 12.68 -0.50 4.75
N SER A 276 13.74 -1.29 4.60
CA SER A 276 13.67 -2.59 3.93
C SER A 276 13.83 -3.76 4.92
N PRO A 277 13.35 -4.97 4.56
CA PRO A 277 13.50 -6.17 5.40
C PRO A 277 14.96 -6.53 5.71
N THR A 278 15.90 -6.18 4.83
CA THR A 278 17.33 -6.53 4.98
C THR A 278 18.13 -5.49 5.76
N GLY A 279 17.53 -4.33 6.02
CA GLY A 279 18.13 -3.18 6.71
C GLY A 279 17.72 -1.86 6.08
N LEU A 280 18.18 -0.74 6.65
CA LEU A 280 17.97 0.57 6.06
C LEU A 280 18.79 0.70 4.77
N ILE A 281 18.15 1.20 3.72
CA ILE A 281 18.80 1.62 2.47
C ILE A 281 18.77 3.14 2.46
N ALA A 282 19.92 3.78 2.62
CA ALA A 282 20.06 5.21 2.39
C ALA A 282 20.18 5.48 0.90
N TYR A 283 19.58 6.56 0.42
CA TYR A 283 19.67 6.97 -0.98
C TYR A 283 19.62 8.48 -1.14
N CYS A 284 20.16 8.95 -2.26
CA CYS A 284 19.93 10.27 -2.82
C CYS A 284 19.90 10.14 -4.35
N VAL A 285 18.83 10.62 -4.98
CA VAL A 285 18.69 10.70 -6.43
C VAL A 285 18.34 12.14 -6.78
N MET A 286 19.11 12.73 -7.70
CA MET A 286 18.88 14.09 -8.16
C MET A 286 18.94 14.13 -9.69
N THR A 287 18.05 14.90 -10.29
CA THR A 287 18.06 15.22 -11.71
C THR A 287 18.10 16.73 -11.91
N ASP A 288 18.80 17.17 -12.94
CA ASP A 288 18.91 18.58 -13.33
C ASP A 288 18.88 18.69 -14.86
N GLU A 289 18.71 19.91 -15.38
CA GLU A 289 18.63 20.16 -16.83
C GLU A 289 17.60 19.26 -17.55
N ASN A 290 16.51 18.92 -16.85
CA ASN A 290 15.48 18.03 -17.37
C ASN A 290 14.81 18.63 -18.63
N ALA A 291 14.73 17.87 -19.72
CA ALA A 291 13.99 18.27 -20.91
C ALA A 291 12.46 18.29 -20.65
N ASP A 292 11.97 17.34 -19.85
CA ASP A 292 10.60 17.34 -19.35
C ASP A 292 10.49 18.22 -18.10
N LEU A 293 9.84 19.37 -18.27
CA LEU A 293 9.63 20.38 -17.23
C LEU A 293 8.26 20.28 -16.56
N SER A 294 7.47 19.24 -16.88
CA SER A 294 6.13 19.07 -16.32
C SER A 294 6.16 18.73 -14.83
N TRP A 295 5.04 19.04 -14.15
CA TRP A 295 4.85 18.83 -12.71
C TRP A 295 3.88 17.68 -12.41
N GLU A 296 3.52 16.91 -13.43
CA GLU A 296 2.68 15.72 -13.28
C GLU A 296 3.48 14.59 -12.65
N GLU A 297 2.81 13.69 -11.93
CA GLU A 297 3.46 12.54 -11.29
C GLU A 297 4.12 11.58 -12.30
N ASP A 298 3.68 11.62 -13.56
CA ASP A 298 4.22 10.83 -14.68
C ASP A 298 5.33 11.55 -15.46
N ALA A 299 5.75 12.74 -15.02
CA ALA A 299 6.87 13.44 -15.64
C ALA A 299 8.14 12.59 -15.57
N ALA A 300 8.92 12.59 -16.64
CA ALA A 300 10.11 11.74 -16.80
C ALA A 300 11.05 11.72 -15.57
N PRO A 301 11.43 12.86 -14.95
CA PRO A 301 12.28 12.83 -13.77
C PRO A 301 11.65 12.17 -12.53
N HIS A 302 10.33 12.28 -12.31
CA HIS A 302 9.67 11.63 -11.16
C HIS A 302 9.67 10.11 -11.35
N VAL A 303 9.31 9.65 -12.55
CA VAL A 303 9.30 8.23 -12.91
C VAL A 303 10.70 7.64 -12.81
N LEU A 304 11.73 8.34 -13.27
CA LEU A 304 13.11 7.88 -13.16
C LEU A 304 13.55 7.72 -11.70
N ILE A 305 13.30 8.73 -10.86
CA ILE A 305 13.65 8.68 -9.43
C ILE A 305 12.92 7.50 -8.76
N ALA A 306 11.64 7.31 -9.05
CA ALA A 306 10.85 6.18 -8.57
C ALA A 306 11.42 4.82 -8.99
N GLN A 307 11.81 4.68 -10.25
CA GLN A 307 12.40 3.45 -10.80
C GLN A 307 13.77 3.13 -10.17
N ILE A 308 14.60 4.14 -9.95
CA ILE A 308 15.90 3.98 -9.26
C ILE A 308 15.66 3.49 -7.82
N GLY A 309 14.71 4.10 -7.10
CA GLY A 309 14.31 3.67 -5.75
C GLY A 309 13.85 2.21 -5.71
N LYS A 310 13.01 1.80 -6.67
CA LYS A 310 12.57 0.41 -6.82
C LYS A 310 13.72 -0.56 -7.10
N ALA A 311 14.58 -0.23 -8.06
CA ALA A 311 15.72 -1.08 -8.43
C ALA A 311 16.69 -1.26 -7.24
N ALA A 312 16.96 -0.19 -6.49
CA ALA A 312 17.72 -0.25 -5.26
C ALA A 312 17.07 -1.19 -4.22
N TYR A 313 15.78 -1.02 -3.97
CA TYR A 313 15.03 -1.87 -3.05
C TYR A 313 15.08 -3.34 -3.45
N ASP A 314 14.73 -3.65 -4.71
CA ASP A 314 14.71 -5.02 -5.23
C ASP A 314 16.10 -5.67 -5.11
N TYR A 315 17.15 -4.95 -5.51
CA TYR A 315 18.53 -5.46 -5.42
C TYR A 315 18.92 -5.83 -3.98
N PHE A 316 18.67 -4.95 -3.02
CA PHE A 316 19.06 -5.19 -1.62
C PHE A 316 18.14 -6.17 -0.88
N THR A 317 16.99 -6.53 -1.45
CA THR A 317 16.03 -7.47 -0.86
C THR A 317 15.97 -8.82 -1.58
N GLN A 318 16.53 -8.96 -2.79
CA GLN A 318 16.63 -10.23 -3.52
C GLN A 318 17.36 -11.33 -2.72
N GLY A 319 16.78 -12.54 -2.72
CA GLY A 319 17.37 -13.72 -2.08
C GLY A 319 17.23 -13.80 -0.55
N ALA A 320 16.53 -12.83 0.07
CA ALA A 320 16.26 -12.82 1.50
C ALA A 320 15.14 -13.82 1.86
N GLY A 321 15.48 -15.11 1.96
CA GLY A 321 14.70 -16.05 2.78
C GLY A 321 14.52 -15.53 4.22
N ALA A 322 13.58 -16.11 4.97
CA ALA A 322 13.13 -15.71 6.32
C ALA A 322 14.11 -14.79 7.08
N VAL A 323 13.76 -13.49 7.17
CA VAL A 323 14.63 -12.44 7.71
C VAL A 323 14.30 -12.17 9.18
N ASP A 324 15.32 -12.13 10.04
CA ASP A 324 15.20 -11.81 11.48
C ASP A 324 14.40 -10.51 11.74
N ALA A 325 13.58 -10.53 12.80
CA ALA A 325 12.72 -9.42 13.20
C ALA A 325 13.51 -8.10 13.41
N PRO A 326 12.94 -6.94 13.02
CA PRO A 326 13.57 -5.64 13.21
C PRO A 326 13.89 -5.37 14.69
N ARG A 327 15.13 -4.95 14.98
CA ARG A 327 15.57 -4.48 16.31
C ARG A 327 15.50 -2.95 16.41
N VAL A 328 14.31 -2.36 16.31
CA VAL A 328 14.05 -0.99 16.80
C VAL A 328 12.65 -0.97 17.43
N ALA A 329 12.48 -0.17 18.48
CA ALA A 329 11.38 -0.11 19.44
C ALA A 329 10.00 0.30 18.86
N ARG A 330 9.51 -0.41 17.83
CA ARG A 330 8.21 -0.18 17.20
C ARG A 330 7.16 -1.08 17.86
N VAL A 331 6.25 -0.49 18.64
CA VAL A 331 5.13 -1.20 19.26
C VAL A 331 3.93 -1.13 18.33
N LEU A 332 3.48 -2.28 17.78
CA LEU A 332 2.23 -2.32 17.01
C LEU A 332 1.04 -2.54 17.93
N ARG A 333 -0.06 -1.80 17.71
CA ARG A 333 -1.29 -1.92 18.50
C ARG A 333 -2.54 -1.71 17.65
N MET A 334 -3.70 -1.97 18.27
CA MET A 334 -4.99 -1.88 17.59
C MET A 334 -5.27 -0.49 17.02
N GLY A 335 -5.73 -0.44 15.76
CA GLY A 335 -6.05 0.80 15.05
C GLY A 335 -4.85 1.49 14.38
N GLN A 336 -3.68 0.85 14.39
CA GLN A 336 -2.49 1.33 13.69
C GLN A 336 -2.37 0.65 12.32
N GLU A 337 -2.23 1.43 11.27
CA GLU A 337 -1.82 0.95 9.95
C GLU A 337 -0.29 0.92 9.90
N ASP A 338 0.27 -0.27 9.64
CA ASP A 338 1.72 -0.46 9.68
C ASP A 338 2.16 -1.53 8.68
N PRO A 339 3.27 -1.35 7.96
CA PRO A 339 3.69 -2.27 6.89
C PRO A 339 4.09 -3.64 7.43
N LEU A 340 4.47 -3.69 8.72
CA LEU A 340 4.78 -4.93 9.39
C LEU A 340 3.51 -5.71 9.77
N VAL A 341 2.31 -5.14 9.64
CA VAL A 341 1.05 -5.86 9.96
C VAL A 341 0.83 -7.02 9.00
N VAL A 342 1.03 -6.84 7.69
CA VAL A 342 0.86 -7.95 6.73
C VAL A 342 1.87 -9.08 7.02
N PRO A 343 3.19 -8.84 7.14
CA PRO A 343 4.15 -9.85 7.56
C PRO A 343 3.87 -10.43 8.95
N LEU A 344 3.40 -9.63 9.91
CA LEU A 344 2.97 -10.08 11.23
C LEU A 344 1.79 -11.05 11.12
N GLN A 345 0.73 -10.70 10.39
CA GLN A 345 -0.46 -11.53 10.17
C GLN A 345 -0.06 -12.86 9.52
N ARG A 346 0.81 -12.83 8.50
CA ARG A 346 1.41 -14.04 7.90
C ARG A 346 2.19 -14.86 8.93
N THR A 347 3.01 -14.21 9.74
CA THR A 347 3.84 -14.87 10.76
C THR A 347 2.99 -15.52 11.86
N LEU A 348 1.95 -14.82 12.32
CA LEU A 348 1.00 -15.33 13.30
C LEU A 348 0.21 -16.52 12.72
N ASN A 349 -0.20 -16.45 11.45
CA ASN A 349 -0.83 -17.57 10.75
C ASN A 349 0.06 -18.82 10.73
N ARG A 350 1.38 -18.66 10.61
CA ARG A 350 2.35 -19.77 10.61
C ARG A 350 2.66 -20.30 12.02
N ARG A 351 2.83 -19.42 13.00
CA ARG A 351 3.47 -19.76 14.29
C ARG A 351 2.48 -20.04 15.44
N VAL A 352 1.27 -19.49 15.37
CA VAL A 352 0.24 -19.75 16.38
C VAL A 352 -0.46 -21.08 16.07
N LYS A 353 -0.62 -21.94 17.08
CA LYS A 353 -1.25 -23.27 16.93
C LYS A 353 -2.50 -23.37 17.83
N PRO A 354 -3.68 -23.67 17.27
CA PRO A 354 -3.99 -23.75 15.84
C PRO A 354 -3.87 -22.39 15.14
N SER A 355 -3.64 -22.41 13.82
CA SER A 355 -3.47 -21.17 13.02
C SER A 355 -4.70 -20.25 13.16
N PRO A 356 -4.50 -18.94 13.39
CA PRO A 356 -5.59 -17.98 13.55
C PRO A 356 -6.34 -17.67 12.25
N LYS A 357 -5.82 -18.07 11.08
CA LYS A 357 -6.43 -17.83 9.75
C LYS A 357 -6.81 -16.36 9.54
N LEU A 358 -5.92 -15.44 9.93
CA LEU A 358 -6.04 -14.00 9.71
C LEU A 358 -6.07 -13.71 8.21
N ALA A 359 -6.91 -12.75 7.80
CA ALA A 359 -6.72 -12.06 6.53
C ALA A 359 -5.40 -11.26 6.60
N THR A 360 -4.67 -11.22 5.50
CA THR A 360 -3.42 -10.47 5.35
C THR A 360 -3.73 -9.12 4.70
N ASP A 361 -4.53 -8.32 5.39
CA ASP A 361 -5.10 -7.05 4.90
C ASP A 361 -4.28 -5.82 5.34
N GLY A 362 -3.32 -6.00 6.25
CA GLY A 362 -2.50 -4.91 6.77
C GLY A 362 -3.17 -4.10 7.87
N ASP A 363 -4.39 -4.47 8.29
CA ASP A 363 -5.09 -3.84 9.39
C ASP A 363 -4.77 -4.54 10.73
N TYR A 364 -4.22 -3.79 11.69
CA TYR A 364 -4.12 -4.25 13.06
C TYR A 364 -5.48 -4.09 13.76
N GLY A 365 -6.42 -4.92 13.33
CA GLY A 365 -7.77 -4.98 13.89
C GLY A 365 -7.90 -5.93 15.10
N PRO A 366 -9.13 -6.09 15.62
CA PRO A 366 -9.41 -6.96 16.77
C PRO A 366 -8.97 -8.43 16.58
N ASN A 367 -9.00 -8.94 15.34
CA ASN A 367 -8.56 -10.30 15.02
C ASN A 367 -7.03 -10.45 15.11
N THR A 368 -6.30 -9.48 14.56
CA THR A 368 -4.82 -9.41 14.67
C THR A 368 -4.41 -9.30 16.14
N GLN A 369 -5.04 -8.42 16.91
CA GLN A 369 -4.79 -8.28 18.34
C GLN A 369 -5.04 -9.59 19.11
N LYS A 370 -6.15 -10.29 18.80
CA LYS A 370 -6.46 -11.60 19.41
C LYS A 370 -5.40 -12.64 19.09
N ALA A 371 -4.91 -12.68 17.85
CA ALA A 371 -3.85 -13.60 17.44
C ALA A 371 -2.50 -13.27 18.11
N VAL A 372 -2.17 -11.99 18.29
CA VAL A 372 -0.99 -11.56 19.07
C VAL A 372 -1.11 -12.00 20.52
N LYS A 373 -2.26 -11.80 21.18
CA LYS A 373 -2.48 -12.30 22.55
C LYS A 373 -2.35 -13.83 22.64
N ALA A 374 -2.85 -14.56 21.64
CA ALA A 374 -2.71 -16.01 21.57
C ALA A 374 -1.23 -16.43 21.41
N PHE A 375 -0.50 -15.73 20.54
CA PHE A 375 0.94 -15.93 20.37
C PHE A 375 1.71 -15.66 21.65
N GLN A 376 1.49 -14.52 22.30
CA GLN A 376 2.15 -14.14 23.56
C GLN A 376 1.93 -15.20 24.65
N LYS A 377 0.69 -15.71 24.76
CA LYS A 377 0.36 -16.80 25.68
C LYS A 377 1.11 -18.10 25.33
N GLN A 378 1.18 -18.45 24.04
CA GLN A 378 1.91 -19.63 23.55
C GLN A 378 3.43 -19.50 23.79
N ALA A 379 3.98 -18.30 23.61
CA ALA A 379 5.38 -17.96 23.80
C ALA A 379 5.76 -17.70 25.27
N LYS A 380 4.80 -17.76 26.19
CA LYS A 380 4.98 -17.51 27.64
C LYS A 380 5.60 -16.14 27.95
N ILE A 381 5.17 -15.11 27.23
CA ILE A 381 5.52 -13.69 27.46
C ILE A 381 4.29 -12.90 27.94
N ALA A 382 4.48 -11.63 28.33
CA ALA A 382 3.39 -10.77 28.79
C ALA A 382 2.28 -10.65 27.72
N VAL A 383 1.03 -10.83 28.13
CA VAL A 383 -0.14 -10.82 27.22
C VAL A 383 -0.71 -9.42 27.15
N THR A 384 -0.07 -8.54 26.37
CA THR A 384 -0.48 -7.14 26.19
C THR A 384 -1.43 -6.99 25.00
N GLY A 385 -1.30 -7.84 23.99
CA GLY A 385 -1.94 -7.67 22.67
C GLY A 385 -1.28 -6.59 21.80
N GLU A 386 -0.19 -6.02 22.26
CA GLU A 386 0.69 -5.15 21.49
C GLU A 386 1.91 -5.95 21.03
N VAL A 387 2.44 -5.67 19.85
CA VAL A 387 3.69 -6.30 19.38
C VAL A 387 4.85 -5.41 19.80
N ASP A 388 5.26 -5.59 21.05
CA ASP A 388 6.42 -4.93 21.65
C ASP A 388 7.74 -5.66 21.36
N ALA A 389 8.86 -5.13 21.86
CA ALA A 389 10.19 -5.72 21.65
C ALA A 389 10.29 -7.20 22.09
N ALA A 390 9.61 -7.57 23.19
CA ALA A 390 9.59 -8.95 23.66
C ALA A 390 8.79 -9.86 22.71
N THR A 391 7.68 -9.34 22.19
CA THR A 391 6.83 -10.04 21.23
C THR A 391 7.52 -10.21 19.88
N TRP A 392 8.19 -9.17 19.36
CA TRP A 392 9.00 -9.27 18.14
C TRP A 392 10.13 -10.29 18.28
N LYS A 393 10.86 -10.24 19.41
CA LYS A 393 11.92 -11.20 19.69
C LYS A 393 11.40 -12.64 19.73
N ALA A 394 10.23 -12.86 20.35
CA ALA A 394 9.60 -14.17 20.41
C ALA A 394 9.06 -14.61 19.04
N LEU A 395 8.49 -13.69 18.27
CA LEU A 395 7.99 -13.93 16.92
C LEU A 395 9.10 -14.35 15.97
N GLY A 396 10.33 -13.88 16.15
CA GLY A 396 11.44 -14.18 15.25
C GLY A 396 11.17 -13.70 13.81
N PRO A 397 11.84 -14.28 12.80
CA PRO A 397 11.72 -13.82 11.42
C PRO A 397 10.30 -13.67 10.89
N LEU A 398 10.00 -12.55 10.23
CA LEU A 398 8.66 -12.33 9.66
C LEU A 398 8.50 -13.01 8.31
N ALA A 399 7.29 -13.51 8.08
CA ALA A 399 6.84 -14.07 6.83
C ALA A 399 6.58 -12.96 5.80
N MET A 400 7.55 -12.67 4.93
CA MET A 400 7.47 -11.56 3.97
C MET A 400 6.73 -11.91 2.66
N SER A 401 6.73 -13.18 2.27
CA SER A 401 5.91 -13.70 1.17
C SER A 401 4.81 -14.58 1.73
N ASP A 402 3.70 -14.66 1.00
CA ASP A 402 2.74 -15.74 1.23
C ASP A 402 3.43 -17.08 1.01
N ASP A 403 2.99 -18.10 1.77
CA ASP A 403 3.45 -19.45 1.45
C ASP A 403 3.03 -19.76 0.01
N PRO A 404 3.88 -20.45 -0.77
CA PRO A 404 3.46 -20.96 -2.06
C PRO A 404 2.13 -21.65 -1.87
N VAL A 405 1.11 -21.17 -2.57
CA VAL A 405 -0.21 -21.76 -2.49
C VAL A 405 -0.05 -23.23 -2.90
N PRO A 406 -0.42 -24.19 -2.02
CA PRO A 406 -0.22 -25.59 -2.32
C PRO A 406 -1.02 -25.96 -3.58
N PRO A 407 -0.68 -27.07 -4.26
CA PRO A 407 -1.43 -27.51 -5.43
C PRO A 407 -2.94 -27.51 -5.14
N PRO A 408 -3.80 -27.16 -6.10
CA PRO A 408 -5.25 -27.01 -5.88
C PRO A 408 -5.90 -28.16 -5.10
N ALA A 409 -5.53 -29.41 -5.43
CA ALA A 409 -6.03 -30.61 -4.75
C ALA A 409 -5.71 -30.66 -3.24
N GLU A 410 -4.61 -30.04 -2.81
CA GLU A 410 -4.23 -29.94 -1.40
C GLU A 410 -4.84 -28.69 -0.74
N ALA A 411 -4.91 -27.57 -1.44
CA ALA A 411 -5.51 -26.33 -0.94
C ALA A 411 -7.00 -26.46 -0.57
N LEU A 412 -7.68 -27.41 -1.24
CA LEU A 412 -9.09 -27.73 -1.02
C LEU A 412 -9.32 -28.75 0.11
N LYS A 413 -8.27 -29.28 0.74
CA LYS A 413 -8.40 -30.16 1.91
C LYS A 413 -8.81 -29.37 3.16
N ASP A 414 -9.49 -30.05 4.09
CA ASP A 414 -9.80 -29.57 5.46
C ASP A 414 -10.73 -28.33 5.58
N LEU A 415 -11.87 -28.34 4.89
CA LEU A 415 -12.96 -27.41 5.23
C LEU A 415 -13.60 -27.79 6.57
N SER A 416 -13.76 -26.79 7.45
CA SER A 416 -14.45 -27.00 8.72
C SER A 416 -15.88 -27.50 8.48
N PRO A 417 -16.39 -28.45 9.28
CA PRO A 417 -17.80 -28.87 9.23
C PRO A 417 -18.73 -27.66 9.29
N LEU A 418 -19.92 -27.81 8.68
CA LEU A 418 -20.95 -26.79 8.78
C LEU A 418 -21.42 -26.69 10.23
N LEU A 419 -21.64 -25.45 10.67
CA LEU A 419 -22.35 -25.17 11.90
C LEU A 419 -23.83 -25.53 11.72
N PRO A 420 -24.51 -25.99 12.78
CA PRO A 420 -25.92 -26.35 12.71
C PRO A 420 -26.79 -25.14 12.34
N VAL A 421 -28.00 -25.45 11.86
CA VAL A 421 -29.06 -24.48 11.58
C VAL A 421 -29.41 -23.69 12.84
N ASP A 422 -29.73 -22.41 12.69
CA ASP A 422 -30.08 -21.54 13.82
C ASP A 422 -31.48 -21.83 14.40
N PRO A 423 -31.68 -21.65 15.72
CA PRO A 423 -33.02 -21.70 16.31
C PRO A 423 -33.90 -20.58 15.73
N LEU A 424 -35.23 -20.73 15.67
CA LEU A 424 -36.12 -19.67 15.18
C LEU A 424 -36.12 -18.42 16.10
N GLY A 425 -36.62 -17.27 15.64
CA GLY A 425 -36.50 -16.00 16.39
C GLY A 425 -37.25 -14.79 15.83
N GLN A 426 -37.08 -13.62 16.46
CA GLN A 426 -37.69 -12.34 16.08
C GLN A 426 -36.83 -11.53 15.08
N PRO A 427 -37.42 -10.65 14.25
CA PRO A 427 -36.72 -9.95 13.17
C PRO A 427 -36.07 -8.64 13.67
N VAL A 428 -35.17 -8.73 14.64
CA VAL A 428 -34.41 -7.54 15.09
C VAL A 428 -33.28 -7.29 14.09
N THR A 429 -33.30 -6.11 13.45
CA THR A 429 -32.29 -5.72 12.45
C THR A 429 -31.72 -4.35 12.76
N THR A 430 -30.42 -4.18 12.55
CA THR A 430 -29.73 -2.89 12.63
C THR A 430 -29.68 -2.15 11.31
N CYS A 431 -29.81 -2.88 10.18
CA CYS A 431 -29.75 -2.27 8.86
C CYS A 431 -30.95 -1.35 8.56
N PRO A 432 -30.73 -0.28 7.78
CA PRO A 432 -31.77 0.64 7.40
C PRO A 432 -32.75 0.02 6.39
N ALA A 433 -32.29 -0.79 5.43
CA ALA A 433 -33.16 -1.41 4.43
C ALA A 433 -32.91 -2.92 4.29
N TRP A 434 -33.98 -3.68 4.04
CA TRP A 434 -33.91 -5.12 3.77
C TRP A 434 -35.13 -5.64 3.00
N ALA A 435 -34.98 -6.78 2.34
CA ALA A 435 -36.04 -7.48 1.63
C ALA A 435 -35.91 -9.00 1.80
N ILE A 436 -37.05 -9.70 1.86
CA ILE A 436 -37.15 -11.16 1.90
C ILE A 436 -38.07 -11.62 0.78
N ALA A 437 -37.64 -12.60 0.01
CA ALA A 437 -38.43 -13.18 -1.07
C ALA A 437 -38.41 -14.70 -1.03
N ASP A 438 -39.46 -15.27 -1.61
CA ASP A 438 -39.55 -16.69 -1.90
C ASP A 438 -38.43 -17.08 -2.89
N GLY A 439 -37.66 -18.11 -2.54
CA GLY A 439 -36.49 -18.54 -3.31
C GLY A 439 -36.86 -19.24 -4.62
N GLU A 440 -38.02 -19.91 -4.68
CA GLU A 440 -38.51 -20.61 -5.87
C GLU A 440 -39.11 -19.63 -6.87
N THR A 441 -39.97 -18.72 -6.40
CA THR A 441 -40.76 -17.85 -7.30
C THR A 441 -40.18 -16.44 -7.45
N GLY A 442 -39.20 -16.06 -6.63
CA GLY A 442 -38.67 -14.69 -6.57
C GLY A 442 -39.67 -13.65 -6.05
N LYS A 443 -40.81 -14.09 -5.50
CA LYS A 443 -41.87 -13.19 -5.04
C LYS A 443 -41.45 -12.54 -3.74
N LEU A 444 -41.46 -11.21 -3.70
CA LEU A 444 -41.24 -10.47 -2.46
C LEU A 444 -42.31 -10.83 -1.42
N LEU A 445 -41.87 -11.23 -0.23
CA LEU A 445 -42.73 -11.60 0.88
C LEU A 445 -42.81 -10.48 1.92
N TRP A 446 -41.66 -9.93 2.30
CA TRP A 446 -41.54 -8.89 3.33
C TRP A 446 -40.37 -7.96 3.03
N GLY A 447 -40.43 -6.73 3.56
CA GLY A 447 -39.36 -5.75 3.41
C GLY A 447 -39.49 -4.58 4.38
N LYS A 448 -38.38 -3.88 4.57
CA LYS A 448 -38.30 -2.58 5.24
C LYS A 448 -37.50 -1.64 4.35
N ASP A 449 -38.10 -0.50 3.98
CA ASP A 449 -37.49 0.49 3.08
C ASP A 449 -36.90 -0.17 1.83
N ASP A 450 -37.61 -1.18 1.31
CA ASP A 450 -37.09 -2.14 0.34
C ASP A 450 -36.90 -1.53 -1.05
N SER A 451 -37.63 -0.47 -1.37
CA SER A 451 -37.48 0.34 -2.59
C SER A 451 -36.62 1.60 -2.39
N VAL A 452 -36.04 1.82 -1.21
CA VAL A 452 -35.17 2.99 -0.98
C VAL A 452 -33.84 2.77 -1.68
N VAL A 453 -33.45 3.76 -2.49
CA VAL A 453 -32.20 3.80 -3.24
C VAL A 453 -31.00 3.90 -2.29
N ARG A 454 -30.01 3.03 -2.47
CA ARG A 454 -28.74 3.01 -1.72
C ARG A 454 -27.58 2.60 -2.63
N ASP A 455 -26.35 2.87 -2.19
CA ASP A 455 -25.15 2.33 -2.83
C ASP A 455 -25.15 0.79 -2.79
N PRO A 456 -24.87 0.11 -3.92
CA PRO A 456 -24.90 -1.36 -3.99
C PRO A 456 -23.65 -2.02 -3.38
N ALA A 457 -22.54 -1.29 -3.28
CA ALA A 457 -21.21 -1.87 -3.05
C ALA A 457 -20.96 -3.08 -3.97
N SER A 458 -20.19 -4.08 -3.53
CA SER A 458 -19.88 -5.27 -4.35
C SER A 458 -21.07 -6.19 -4.68
N THR A 459 -22.30 -5.90 -4.22
CA THR A 459 -23.48 -6.63 -4.73
C THR A 459 -23.68 -6.40 -6.23
N THR A 460 -23.11 -5.33 -6.78
CA THR A 460 -22.96 -5.08 -8.23
C THR A 460 -22.40 -6.27 -8.99
N LYS A 461 -21.46 -7.03 -8.41
CA LYS A 461 -20.83 -8.18 -9.07
C LYS A 461 -21.79 -9.33 -9.37
N ILE A 462 -22.95 -9.38 -8.72
CA ILE A 462 -24.01 -10.34 -9.08
C ILE A 462 -24.45 -10.08 -10.52
N MET A 463 -24.61 -8.82 -10.93
CA MET A 463 -24.97 -8.47 -12.31
C MET A 463 -23.84 -8.80 -13.29
N THR A 464 -22.59 -8.50 -12.92
CA THR A 464 -21.42 -8.85 -13.74
C THR A 464 -21.35 -10.36 -14.00
N ALA A 465 -21.43 -11.17 -12.94
CA ALA A 465 -21.44 -12.63 -13.05
C ALA A 465 -22.65 -13.14 -13.84
N HIS A 466 -23.84 -12.57 -13.62
CA HIS A 466 -25.06 -12.92 -14.32
C HIS A 466 -24.94 -12.72 -15.84
N LEU A 467 -24.35 -11.62 -16.30
CA LEU A 467 -24.13 -11.39 -17.74
C LEU A 467 -23.16 -12.40 -18.35
N VAL A 468 -22.07 -12.74 -17.65
CA VAL A 468 -21.13 -13.77 -18.10
C VAL A 468 -21.80 -15.15 -18.17
N CYS A 469 -22.60 -15.51 -17.15
CA CYS A 469 -23.36 -16.75 -17.14
C CYS A 469 -24.39 -16.79 -18.29
N ARG A 470 -25.06 -15.68 -18.60
CA ARG A 470 -25.97 -15.59 -19.75
C ARG A 470 -25.26 -15.80 -21.09
N LEU A 471 -24.03 -15.30 -21.25
CA LEU A 471 -23.21 -15.62 -22.43
C LEU A 471 -22.89 -17.11 -22.49
N ALA A 472 -22.53 -17.72 -21.35
CA ALA A 472 -22.25 -19.15 -21.26
C ALA A 472 -23.47 -20.05 -21.52
N GLN A 473 -24.68 -19.57 -21.20
CA GLN A 473 -25.93 -20.27 -21.57
C GLN A 473 -26.17 -20.29 -23.08
N GLN A 474 -25.67 -19.28 -23.81
CA GLN A 474 -25.77 -19.22 -25.27
C GLN A 474 -24.67 -20.04 -25.94
N ASP A 475 -23.46 -20.03 -25.37
CA ASP A 475 -22.33 -20.84 -25.80
C ASP A 475 -21.49 -21.27 -24.60
N ALA A 476 -21.56 -22.56 -24.24
CA ALA A 476 -20.86 -23.11 -23.09
C ALA A 476 -19.33 -22.92 -23.16
N LYS A 477 -18.76 -22.77 -24.37
CA LYS A 477 -17.32 -22.52 -24.57
C LYS A 477 -16.86 -21.19 -23.97
N VAL A 478 -17.78 -20.27 -23.71
CA VAL A 478 -17.48 -19.00 -23.00
C VAL A 478 -16.74 -19.25 -21.70
N LEU A 479 -17.06 -20.35 -20.97
CA LEU A 479 -16.40 -20.67 -19.71
C LEU A 479 -14.95 -21.16 -19.91
N ASP A 480 -14.62 -21.72 -21.08
CA ASP A 480 -13.28 -22.18 -21.42
C ASP A 480 -12.39 -21.07 -21.99
N GLU A 481 -12.97 -19.90 -22.32
CA GLU A 481 -12.21 -18.78 -22.87
C GLU A 481 -11.18 -18.25 -21.88
N VAL A 482 -9.96 -18.04 -22.37
CA VAL A 482 -8.87 -17.49 -21.57
C VAL A 482 -9.02 -15.99 -21.46
N VAL A 483 -9.22 -15.50 -20.24
CA VAL A 483 -9.23 -14.08 -19.92
C VAL A 483 -7.81 -13.67 -19.54
N THR A 484 -7.25 -12.69 -20.25
CA THR A 484 -5.92 -12.13 -19.94
C THR A 484 -6.09 -10.81 -19.19
N PHE A 485 -5.40 -10.66 -18.06
CA PHE A 485 -5.49 -9.47 -17.23
C PHE A 485 -4.71 -8.32 -17.86
N SER A 486 -5.39 -7.20 -18.05
CA SER A 486 -4.80 -5.93 -18.47
C SER A 486 -4.16 -5.21 -17.28
N GLU A 487 -3.30 -4.24 -17.56
CA GLU A 487 -2.79 -3.31 -16.54
C GLU A 487 -3.93 -2.62 -15.77
N ARG A 488 -5.01 -2.25 -16.46
CA ARG A 488 -6.19 -1.64 -15.83
C ARG A 488 -6.85 -2.59 -14.83
N ALA A 489 -7.00 -3.87 -15.18
CA ALA A 489 -7.56 -4.87 -14.30
C ALA A 489 -6.69 -5.05 -13.05
N ASP A 490 -5.37 -5.23 -13.20
CA ASP A 490 -4.42 -5.40 -12.08
C ASP A 490 -4.37 -4.17 -11.16
N LYS A 491 -4.35 -2.96 -11.75
CA LYS A 491 -4.30 -1.69 -10.99
C LYS A 491 -5.63 -1.28 -10.38
N THR A 492 -6.72 -2.04 -10.58
CA THR A 492 -8.02 -1.71 -10.01
C THR A 492 -8.00 -1.87 -8.48
N SER A 493 -8.25 -0.78 -7.76
CA SER A 493 -8.22 -0.75 -6.29
C SER A 493 -9.36 -1.54 -5.65
N GLY A 494 -9.18 -1.94 -4.38
CA GLY A 494 -10.18 -2.65 -3.58
C GLY A 494 -9.91 -4.15 -3.44
N SER A 495 -10.95 -4.95 -3.19
CA SER A 495 -10.83 -6.42 -3.14
C SER A 495 -10.37 -6.96 -4.49
N THR A 496 -9.54 -8.00 -4.48
CA THR A 496 -8.85 -8.51 -5.67
C THR A 496 -8.91 -10.04 -5.73
N ALA A 497 -8.96 -10.59 -6.94
CA ALA A 497 -8.68 -11.99 -7.22
C ALA A 497 -7.17 -12.28 -7.15
N ASP A 498 -6.35 -11.24 -6.95
CA ASP A 498 -4.91 -11.22 -6.89
C ASP A 498 -4.28 -11.67 -8.21
N LEU A 499 -4.87 -11.35 -9.36
CA LEU A 499 -4.26 -11.63 -10.67
C LEU A 499 -3.50 -10.40 -11.18
N ARG A 500 -2.37 -10.65 -11.82
CA ARG A 500 -1.43 -9.64 -12.31
C ARG A 500 -1.56 -9.42 -13.80
N GLU A 501 -1.09 -8.26 -14.27
CA GLU A 501 -1.01 -7.98 -15.69
C GLU A 501 -0.31 -9.12 -16.45
N GLY A 502 -0.94 -9.54 -17.56
CA GLY A 502 -0.48 -10.65 -18.38
C GLY A 502 -0.73 -12.04 -17.79
N GLU A 503 -1.28 -12.16 -16.58
CA GLU A 503 -1.81 -13.45 -16.10
C GLU A 503 -3.13 -13.80 -16.78
N GLN A 504 -3.36 -15.11 -16.88
CA GLN A 504 -4.37 -15.74 -17.69
C GLN A 504 -5.07 -16.83 -16.89
N VAL A 505 -6.39 -16.86 -17.00
CA VAL A 505 -7.25 -17.84 -16.36
C VAL A 505 -8.52 -18.04 -17.20
N SER A 506 -9.12 -19.23 -17.13
CA SER A 506 -10.39 -19.46 -17.83
C SER A 506 -11.52 -18.61 -17.24
N ALA A 507 -12.47 -18.20 -18.06
CA ALA A 507 -13.62 -17.39 -17.60
C ALA A 507 -14.43 -18.13 -16.52
N GLY A 508 -14.59 -19.44 -16.64
CA GLY A 508 -15.27 -20.27 -15.64
C GLY A 508 -14.59 -20.22 -14.27
N GLU A 509 -13.27 -20.32 -14.24
CA GLU A 509 -12.51 -20.21 -13.00
C GLU A 509 -12.48 -18.78 -12.46
N LEU A 510 -12.42 -17.79 -13.34
CA LEU A 510 -12.43 -16.39 -12.95
C LEU A 510 -13.76 -15.97 -12.29
N LEU A 511 -14.87 -16.66 -12.56
CA LEU A 511 -16.13 -16.45 -11.81
C LEU A 511 -15.93 -16.69 -10.31
N TYR A 512 -15.07 -17.65 -9.92
CA TYR A 512 -14.71 -17.84 -8.51
C TYR A 512 -13.87 -16.67 -7.98
N GLY A 513 -12.90 -16.18 -8.75
CA GLY A 513 -12.11 -14.99 -8.41
C GLY A 513 -12.97 -13.71 -8.28
N LEU A 514 -14.04 -13.61 -9.06
CA LEU A 514 -15.02 -12.52 -8.97
C LEU A 514 -15.88 -12.64 -7.70
N MET A 515 -16.44 -13.82 -7.42
CA MET A 515 -17.50 -13.98 -6.43
C MET A 515 -17.00 -14.29 -5.02
N LEU A 516 -15.97 -15.12 -4.87
CA LEU A 516 -15.49 -15.57 -3.56
C LEU A 516 -14.74 -14.46 -2.80
N PRO A 517 -13.59 -13.95 -3.30
CA PRO A 517 -12.83 -12.90 -2.63
C PRO A 517 -13.37 -11.49 -2.98
N SER A 518 -14.38 -11.40 -3.85
CA SER A 518 -14.96 -10.15 -4.34
C SER A 518 -14.04 -9.35 -5.29
N GLY A 519 -13.26 -10.02 -6.15
CA GLY A 519 -12.24 -9.40 -7.00
C GLY A 519 -12.77 -8.31 -7.94
N ASN A 520 -12.30 -7.07 -7.76
CA ASN A 520 -12.61 -5.92 -8.62
C ASN A 520 -11.88 -6.03 -9.97
N ASP A 521 -10.61 -6.42 -9.91
CA ASP A 521 -9.76 -6.81 -11.03
C ASP A 521 -10.44 -7.83 -11.95
N ALA A 522 -10.98 -8.92 -11.40
CA ALA A 522 -11.75 -9.92 -12.15
C ALA A 522 -12.98 -9.32 -12.85
N SER A 523 -13.65 -8.37 -12.20
CA SER A 523 -14.82 -7.69 -12.75
C SER A 523 -14.47 -6.77 -13.92
N VAL A 524 -13.31 -6.10 -13.86
CA VAL A 524 -12.80 -5.28 -14.95
C VAL A 524 -12.34 -6.15 -16.11
N ALA A 525 -11.61 -7.24 -15.82
CA ALA A 525 -11.17 -8.20 -16.83
C ALA A 525 -12.35 -8.82 -17.61
N PHE A 526 -13.43 -9.21 -16.92
CA PHE A 526 -14.65 -9.68 -17.60
C PHE A 526 -15.28 -8.63 -18.50
N ALA A 527 -15.31 -7.37 -18.05
CA ALA A 527 -15.91 -6.28 -18.78
C ALA A 527 -15.13 -5.95 -20.07
N GLU A 528 -13.80 -5.94 -19.99
CA GLU A 528 -12.92 -5.74 -21.13
C GLU A 528 -12.97 -6.90 -22.12
N HIS A 529 -13.03 -8.14 -21.61
CA HIS A 529 -13.02 -9.34 -22.43
C HIS A 529 -14.37 -9.59 -23.15
N PHE A 530 -15.49 -9.45 -22.44
CA PHE A 530 -16.81 -9.80 -22.99
C PHE A 530 -17.65 -8.61 -23.45
N GLY A 531 -17.29 -7.38 -23.09
CA GLY A 531 -18.12 -6.21 -23.33
C GLY A 531 -18.49 -5.98 -24.80
N ALA A 532 -17.60 -6.28 -25.74
CA ALA A 532 -17.87 -6.15 -27.17
C ALA A 532 -18.91 -7.14 -27.72
N ARG A 533 -19.21 -8.23 -26.99
CA ARG A 533 -20.18 -9.28 -27.38
C ARG A 533 -21.57 -9.04 -26.82
N LEU A 534 -21.70 -8.12 -25.86
CA LEU A 534 -22.97 -7.87 -25.17
C LEU A 534 -23.83 -6.85 -25.93
N PRO A 535 -25.17 -6.99 -25.87
CA PRO A 535 -26.07 -6.05 -26.52
C PRO A 535 -26.08 -4.69 -25.79
N GLY A 536 -25.77 -3.63 -26.54
CA GLY A 536 -25.76 -2.24 -26.07
C GLY A 536 -25.06 -1.36 -27.10
N GLU A 537 -25.78 -0.45 -27.75
CA GLU A 537 -25.23 0.41 -28.80
C GLU A 537 -24.45 1.62 -28.25
N GLU A 538 -24.52 1.87 -26.94
CA GLU A 538 -23.85 2.97 -26.25
C GLU A 538 -22.54 2.49 -25.58
N GLY A 539 -21.44 3.21 -25.82
CA GLY A 539 -20.13 2.97 -25.18
C GLY A 539 -18.97 2.83 -26.17
N ASP A 540 -17.92 3.61 -25.94
CA ASP A 540 -16.74 3.70 -26.82
C ASP A 540 -15.79 2.50 -26.65
N THR A 541 -15.74 1.92 -25.44
CA THR A 541 -14.87 0.80 -25.12
C THR A 541 -15.66 -0.47 -24.77
N PRO A 542 -15.07 -1.68 -24.87
CA PRO A 542 -15.71 -2.91 -24.38
C PRO A 542 -16.17 -2.78 -22.92
N TYR A 543 -15.37 -2.16 -22.06
CA TYR A 543 -15.74 -1.91 -20.67
C TYR A 543 -17.04 -1.10 -20.54
N ASP A 544 -17.19 -0.02 -21.31
CA ASP A 544 -18.38 0.84 -21.26
C ASP A 544 -19.61 0.11 -21.79
N ARG A 545 -19.45 -0.68 -22.87
CA ARG A 545 -20.52 -1.52 -23.41
C ARG A 545 -21.00 -2.57 -22.41
N PHE A 546 -20.09 -3.11 -21.60
CA PHE A 546 -20.46 -4.02 -20.52
C PHE A 546 -21.36 -3.31 -19.49
N ILE A 547 -21.03 -2.08 -19.08
CA ILE A 547 -21.87 -1.29 -18.15
C ILE A 547 -23.22 -0.95 -18.78
N ALA A 548 -23.26 -0.61 -20.08
CA ALA A 548 -24.51 -0.41 -20.80
C ALA A 548 -25.40 -1.66 -20.78
N ALA A 549 -24.80 -2.84 -20.99
CA ALA A 549 -25.49 -4.12 -20.90
C ALA A 549 -25.98 -4.44 -19.47
N MET A 550 -25.21 -4.09 -18.43
CA MET A 550 -25.67 -4.22 -17.03
C MET A 550 -26.94 -3.39 -16.78
N ASN A 551 -26.98 -2.15 -17.26
CA ASN A 551 -28.15 -1.28 -17.14
C ASN A 551 -29.33 -1.76 -18.00
N ALA A 552 -29.07 -2.30 -19.19
CA ALA A 552 -30.10 -2.90 -20.03
C ALA A 552 -30.73 -4.14 -19.37
N GLU A 553 -29.91 -4.98 -18.76
CA GLU A 553 -30.37 -6.16 -18.02
C GLU A 553 -31.14 -5.77 -16.76
N ALA A 554 -30.70 -4.74 -16.02
CA ALA A 554 -31.47 -4.19 -14.91
C ALA A 554 -32.89 -3.79 -15.35
N ARG A 555 -33.03 -3.05 -16.46
CA ARG A 555 -34.33 -2.71 -17.04
C ARG A 555 -35.13 -3.94 -17.45
N ARG A 556 -34.49 -4.93 -18.08
CA ARG A 556 -35.14 -6.18 -18.50
C ARG A 556 -35.70 -6.97 -17.31
N LEU A 557 -35.03 -6.93 -16.17
CA LEU A 557 -35.45 -7.54 -14.91
C LEU A 557 -36.45 -6.67 -14.12
N GLY A 558 -36.78 -5.47 -14.62
CA GLY A 558 -37.67 -4.52 -13.95
C GLY A 558 -37.05 -3.91 -12.69
N MET A 559 -35.73 -3.77 -12.64
CA MET A 559 -34.99 -3.16 -11.55
C MET A 559 -34.97 -1.62 -11.67
N ASN A 560 -36.07 -0.98 -11.26
CA ASN A 560 -36.35 0.42 -11.54
C ASN A 560 -35.56 1.41 -10.66
N GLU A 561 -35.00 0.94 -9.54
CA GLU A 561 -34.22 1.75 -8.61
C GLU A 561 -32.70 1.48 -8.74
N THR A 562 -32.29 0.85 -9.85
CA THR A 562 -30.91 0.40 -10.07
C THR A 562 -30.25 1.14 -11.22
N GLY A 563 -29.03 1.63 -10.99
CA GLY A 563 -28.17 2.25 -11.99
C GLY A 563 -26.71 1.86 -11.78
N TYR A 564 -26.07 1.29 -12.80
CA TYR A 564 -24.66 0.90 -12.78
C TYR A 564 -23.76 1.96 -13.43
N ARG A 565 -22.57 2.14 -12.85
CA ARG A 565 -21.52 3.10 -13.27
C ARG A 565 -20.13 2.47 -13.39
N ASN A 566 -19.98 1.28 -12.84
CA ASN A 566 -18.82 0.42 -12.95
C ASN A 566 -19.27 -1.03 -12.70
N THR A 567 -18.39 -1.98 -12.93
CA THR A 567 -18.73 -3.42 -12.86
C THR A 567 -18.49 -4.03 -11.48
N HIS A 568 -17.70 -3.37 -10.63
CA HIS A 568 -17.19 -3.95 -9.39
C HIS A 568 -17.90 -3.44 -8.12
N GLY A 569 -18.55 -2.28 -8.15
CA GLY A 569 -19.27 -1.73 -7.01
C GLY A 569 -18.51 -0.70 -6.16
N LEU A 570 -17.45 -0.07 -6.69
CA LEU A 570 -16.88 1.09 -5.98
C LEU A 570 -17.85 2.27 -6.12
N THR A 571 -17.87 3.14 -5.11
CA THR A 571 -18.78 4.29 -5.09
C THR A 571 -18.52 5.19 -6.30
N ALA A 572 -19.59 5.52 -7.00
CA ALA A 572 -19.61 6.48 -8.09
C ALA A 572 -20.98 7.16 -8.13
N GLU A 573 -21.05 8.40 -8.60
CA GLU A 573 -22.31 9.14 -8.65
C GLU A 573 -23.35 8.45 -9.54
N GLY A 574 -24.54 8.21 -8.99
CA GLY A 574 -25.61 7.47 -9.66
C GLY A 574 -25.37 5.95 -9.73
N HIS A 575 -24.39 5.42 -9.00
CA HIS A 575 -24.22 3.97 -8.80
C HIS A 575 -25.09 3.48 -7.64
N VAL A 576 -26.29 3.01 -7.95
CA VAL A 576 -27.34 2.79 -6.94
C VAL A 576 -28.15 1.53 -7.19
N THR A 577 -28.83 1.03 -6.15
CA THR A 577 -29.79 -0.09 -6.20
C THR A 577 -30.82 0.04 -5.07
N SER A 578 -31.84 -0.83 -5.06
CA SER A 578 -32.72 -1.07 -3.91
C SER A 578 -32.62 -2.51 -3.41
N ALA A 579 -33.13 -2.80 -2.20
CA ALA A 579 -33.15 -4.18 -1.67
C ALA A 579 -34.11 -5.07 -2.48
N ARG A 580 -35.24 -4.50 -2.92
CA ARG A 580 -36.21 -5.13 -3.80
C ARG A 580 -35.61 -5.51 -5.16
N ASP A 581 -34.80 -4.63 -5.74
CA ASP A 581 -34.17 -4.90 -7.02
C ASP A 581 -33.09 -5.99 -6.92
N LEU A 582 -32.31 -5.99 -5.85
CA LEU A 582 -31.33 -7.06 -5.62
C LEU A 582 -31.97 -8.43 -5.42
N VAL A 583 -33.19 -8.52 -4.89
CA VAL A 583 -33.96 -9.78 -4.87
C VAL A 583 -34.23 -10.28 -6.29
N LYS A 584 -34.68 -9.39 -7.20
CA LYS A 584 -34.96 -9.76 -8.60
C LYS A 584 -33.71 -10.27 -9.28
N LEU A 585 -32.60 -9.57 -9.08
CA LEU A 585 -31.30 -9.96 -9.62
C LEU A 585 -30.82 -11.29 -9.05
N ALA A 586 -30.92 -11.49 -7.73
CA ALA A 586 -30.55 -12.74 -7.08
C ALA A 586 -31.38 -13.91 -7.62
N HIS A 587 -32.70 -13.75 -7.71
CA HIS A 587 -33.57 -14.80 -8.25
C HIS A 587 -33.23 -15.14 -9.71
N ALA A 588 -32.97 -14.13 -10.54
CA ALA A 588 -32.61 -14.32 -11.95
C ALA A 588 -31.26 -15.03 -12.11
N ALA A 589 -30.23 -14.60 -11.37
CA ALA A 589 -28.89 -15.19 -11.42
C ALA A 589 -28.88 -16.63 -10.89
N MET A 590 -29.65 -16.90 -9.83
CA MET A 590 -29.73 -18.23 -9.21
C MET A 590 -30.51 -19.26 -10.05
N GLN A 591 -31.13 -18.87 -11.17
CA GLN A 591 -31.64 -19.84 -12.14
C GLN A 591 -30.51 -20.53 -12.92
N ASP A 592 -29.32 -19.94 -12.95
CA ASP A 592 -28.17 -20.51 -13.63
C ASP A 592 -27.43 -21.53 -12.75
N GLY A 593 -27.10 -22.70 -13.32
CA GLY A 593 -26.39 -23.77 -12.62
C GLY A 593 -24.97 -23.39 -12.21
N THR A 594 -24.23 -22.74 -13.12
CA THR A 594 -22.85 -22.29 -12.90
C THR A 594 -22.79 -21.24 -11.82
N PHE A 595 -23.69 -20.24 -11.88
CA PHE A 595 -23.78 -19.20 -10.86
C PHE A 595 -24.04 -19.79 -9.47
N ARG A 596 -24.99 -20.73 -9.35
CA ARG A 596 -25.29 -21.42 -8.08
C ARG A 596 -24.08 -22.16 -7.52
N GLU A 597 -23.35 -22.88 -8.37
CA GLU A 597 -22.15 -23.60 -7.97
C GLU A 597 -21.07 -22.64 -7.44
N VAL A 598 -20.79 -21.58 -8.18
CA VAL A 598 -19.77 -20.59 -7.82
C VAL A 598 -20.10 -19.93 -6.48
N VAL A 599 -21.32 -19.43 -6.28
CA VAL A 599 -21.66 -18.67 -5.06
C VAL A 599 -21.82 -19.56 -3.81
N ALA A 600 -22.13 -20.85 -3.98
CA ALA A 600 -22.17 -21.82 -2.89
C ALA A 600 -20.77 -22.31 -2.47
N THR A 601 -19.75 -22.08 -3.31
CA THR A 601 -18.40 -22.58 -3.07
C THR A 601 -17.71 -21.77 -1.97
N ARG A 602 -17.30 -22.46 -0.88
CA ARG A 602 -16.60 -21.86 0.27
C ARG A 602 -15.14 -21.51 -0.02
N ARG A 603 -14.50 -22.30 -0.88
CA ARG A 603 -13.09 -22.15 -1.27
C ARG A 603 -12.88 -22.76 -2.64
N TYR A 604 -12.15 -22.06 -3.49
CA TYR A 604 -11.70 -22.53 -4.78
C TYR A 604 -10.18 -22.36 -4.91
N ALA A 605 -9.54 -23.21 -5.67
CA ALA A 605 -8.10 -23.14 -5.92
C ALA A 605 -7.82 -23.51 -7.38
N THR A 606 -6.93 -22.78 -8.03
CA THR A 606 -6.51 -23.08 -9.41
C THR A 606 -5.06 -22.66 -9.65
N THR A 607 -4.55 -23.00 -10.83
CA THR A 607 -3.24 -22.58 -11.33
C THR A 607 -3.47 -21.57 -12.46
N VAL A 608 -2.93 -20.37 -12.31
CA VAL A 608 -2.93 -19.35 -13.35
C VAL A 608 -1.61 -19.38 -14.13
N SER A 609 -1.66 -19.01 -15.40
CA SER A 609 -0.49 -18.90 -16.26
C SER A 609 -0.27 -17.46 -16.70
N SER A 610 0.96 -17.07 -17.03
CA SER A 610 1.26 -15.77 -17.65
C SER A 610 1.49 -15.90 -19.14
N THR A 611 1.28 -14.82 -19.88
CA THR A 611 1.75 -14.64 -21.28
C THR A 611 3.25 -14.90 -21.45
N THR A 612 4.04 -14.78 -20.37
CA THR A 612 5.47 -15.08 -20.34
C THR A 612 5.81 -16.55 -20.03
N GLY A 613 4.79 -17.37 -19.73
CA GLY A 613 4.92 -18.81 -19.51
C GLY A 613 5.15 -19.25 -18.06
N TYR A 614 5.26 -18.34 -17.09
CA TYR A 614 5.28 -18.75 -15.67
C TYR A 614 3.87 -19.18 -15.21
N GLN A 615 3.84 -20.04 -14.19
CA GLN A 615 2.60 -20.48 -13.55
C GLN A 615 2.69 -20.32 -12.04
N ARG A 616 1.55 -20.01 -11.39
CA ARG A 616 1.43 -20.06 -9.93
C ARG A 616 0.02 -20.50 -9.52
N ASN A 617 -0.09 -21.01 -8.30
CA ASN A 617 -1.38 -21.36 -7.73
C ASN A 617 -2.02 -20.16 -7.04
N VAL A 618 -3.34 -20.08 -7.10
CA VAL A 618 -4.18 -19.10 -6.40
C VAL A 618 -5.27 -19.83 -5.63
N VAL A 619 -5.62 -19.28 -4.46
CA VAL A 619 -6.74 -19.77 -3.64
C VAL A 619 -7.65 -18.63 -3.31
N TRP A 620 -8.92 -18.81 -3.62
CA TRP A 620 -9.98 -17.87 -3.30
C TRP A 620 -10.85 -18.42 -2.20
N ASN A 621 -11.09 -17.61 -1.17
CA ASN A 621 -11.96 -17.94 -0.06
C ASN A 621 -13.22 -17.09 -0.15
N ASN A 622 -14.37 -17.72 0.06
CA ASN A 622 -15.63 -16.99 0.07
C ASN A 622 -15.73 -16.08 1.29
N THR A 623 -16.05 -14.81 1.04
CA THR A 623 -16.26 -13.80 2.08
C THR A 623 -17.56 -13.99 2.86
N ASP A 624 -18.54 -14.73 2.31
CA ASP A 624 -19.82 -14.99 2.97
C ASP A 624 -19.66 -16.00 4.12
N GLN A 625 -19.90 -15.50 5.34
CA GLN A 625 -19.82 -16.32 6.55
C GLN A 625 -21.05 -17.23 6.75
N LEU A 626 -22.16 -17.00 6.06
CA LEU A 626 -23.34 -17.86 6.15
C LEU A 626 -23.08 -19.25 5.54
N LEU A 627 -22.22 -19.36 4.53
CA LEU A 627 -21.82 -20.64 3.94
C LEU A 627 -21.12 -21.60 4.91
N LYS A 628 -20.76 -21.12 6.12
CA LYS A 628 -20.24 -21.98 7.20
C LYS A 628 -21.34 -22.63 8.01
N ARG A 629 -22.61 -22.45 7.65
CA ARG A 629 -23.80 -22.97 8.32
C ARG A 629 -24.63 -23.81 7.36
N GLU A 630 -25.27 -24.83 7.90
CA GLU A 630 -26.24 -25.64 7.16
C GLU A 630 -27.40 -24.79 6.65
N GLY A 631 -27.87 -25.10 5.45
CA GLY A 631 -29.01 -24.44 4.81
C GLY A 631 -28.67 -23.18 4.01
N PHE A 632 -27.45 -22.64 4.05
CA PHE A 632 -27.06 -21.46 3.27
C PHE A 632 -26.18 -21.82 2.07
N TYR A 633 -26.42 -21.16 0.94
CA TYR A 633 -25.77 -21.50 -0.33
C TYR A 633 -25.46 -20.28 -1.22
N GLY A 634 -25.31 -19.09 -0.63
CA GLY A 634 -24.87 -17.88 -1.34
C GLY A 634 -25.38 -16.60 -0.68
N VAL A 635 -25.22 -15.42 -1.30
CA VAL A 635 -24.84 -15.18 -2.70
C VAL A 635 -23.64 -14.23 -2.79
N LYS A 636 -23.74 -13.03 -2.21
CA LYS A 636 -22.67 -12.03 -2.29
C LYS A 636 -22.73 -10.99 -1.18
N THR A 637 -21.57 -10.74 -0.58
CA THR A 637 -21.30 -9.63 0.35
C THR A 637 -20.90 -8.34 -0.40
N GLY A 638 -21.10 -7.18 0.20
CA GLY A 638 -20.54 -5.91 -0.30
C GLY A 638 -20.31 -4.88 0.81
N THR A 639 -19.23 -4.10 0.72
CA THR A 639 -18.97 -2.99 1.65
C THR A 639 -18.21 -1.86 0.97
N THR A 640 -18.68 -0.64 1.16
CA THR A 640 -17.94 0.61 0.94
C THR A 640 -18.26 1.56 2.09
N GLY A 641 -17.50 2.65 2.23
CA GLY A 641 -17.79 3.67 3.24
C GLY A 641 -19.25 4.16 3.17
N PRO A 642 -19.72 4.64 2.00
CA PRO A 642 -21.10 5.12 1.83
C PRO A 642 -22.18 4.02 1.93
N ALA A 643 -21.94 2.82 1.39
CA ALA A 643 -22.94 1.75 1.38
C ALA A 643 -23.15 1.09 2.74
N GLY A 644 -22.18 1.18 3.66
CA GLY A 644 -22.12 0.32 4.84
C GLY A 644 -21.94 -1.15 4.48
N ALA A 645 -22.36 -2.06 5.38
CA ALA A 645 -22.25 -3.50 5.16
C ALA A 645 -23.53 -4.08 4.52
N CYS A 646 -23.40 -4.59 3.30
CA CYS A 646 -24.48 -5.18 2.50
C CYS A 646 -24.31 -6.70 2.34
N LEU A 647 -25.42 -7.41 2.18
CA LEU A 647 -25.45 -8.85 1.92
C LEU A 647 -26.69 -9.21 1.08
N VAL A 648 -26.47 -9.92 -0.02
CA VAL A 648 -27.50 -10.69 -0.72
C VAL A 648 -27.22 -12.15 -0.42
N SER A 649 -28.20 -12.85 0.14
CA SER A 649 -28.02 -14.24 0.59
C SER A 649 -29.14 -15.14 0.12
N ALA A 650 -28.85 -16.42 0.02
CA ALA A 650 -29.80 -17.48 -0.28
C ALA A 650 -29.68 -18.61 0.76
N GLY A 651 -30.83 -19.09 1.24
CA GLY A 651 -30.87 -20.20 2.18
C GLY A 651 -32.20 -20.93 2.17
N GLU A 652 -32.18 -22.19 2.61
CA GLU A 652 -33.32 -23.09 2.66
C GLU A 652 -33.40 -23.79 4.01
N ARG A 653 -34.62 -23.97 4.51
CA ARG A 653 -34.94 -24.83 5.64
C ARG A 653 -36.25 -25.56 5.36
N ASP A 654 -36.26 -26.87 5.49
CA ASP A 654 -37.44 -27.73 5.29
C ASP A 654 -38.17 -27.48 3.96
N GLY A 655 -37.42 -27.38 2.85
CA GLY A 655 -37.98 -27.14 1.51
C GLY A 655 -38.56 -25.73 1.32
N LYS A 656 -38.14 -24.75 2.13
CA LYS A 656 -38.56 -23.34 2.01
C LYS A 656 -37.35 -22.47 1.69
N PRO A 657 -36.98 -22.36 0.40
CA PRO A 657 -35.87 -21.52 -0.01
C PRO A 657 -36.28 -20.04 0.08
N LEU A 658 -35.35 -19.19 0.48
CA LEU A 658 -35.53 -17.76 0.64
C LEU A 658 -34.32 -17.01 0.09
N TYR A 659 -34.58 -15.84 -0.49
CA TYR A 659 -33.57 -14.80 -0.67
C TYR A 659 -33.74 -13.72 0.39
N VAL A 660 -32.64 -13.32 1.03
CA VAL A 660 -32.62 -12.22 2.00
C VAL A 660 -31.56 -11.21 1.59
N VAL A 661 -31.99 -9.96 1.46
CA VAL A 661 -31.15 -8.80 1.15
C VAL A 661 -31.09 -7.87 2.36
N VAL A 662 -29.88 -7.48 2.75
CA VAL A 662 -29.56 -6.53 3.81
C VAL A 662 -28.71 -5.42 3.22
N LEU A 663 -29.11 -4.15 3.37
CA LEU A 663 -28.35 -2.99 2.89
C LEU A 663 -28.06 -2.01 4.02
N GLY A 664 -26.80 -1.60 4.16
CA GLY A 664 -26.41 -0.53 5.09
C GLY A 664 -26.27 -0.93 6.55
N ALA A 665 -25.96 -2.20 6.86
CA ALA A 665 -25.67 -2.56 8.25
C ALA A 665 -24.43 -1.82 8.77
N ASN A 666 -24.43 -1.45 10.06
CA ASN A 666 -23.38 -0.61 10.67
C ASN A 666 -21.99 -1.29 10.75
N SER A 667 -21.91 -2.61 10.57
CA SER A 667 -20.66 -3.34 10.58
C SER A 667 -20.74 -4.63 9.77
N GLY A 668 -19.58 -5.17 9.39
CA GLY A 668 -19.50 -6.43 8.69
C GLY A 668 -20.12 -7.61 9.44
N SER A 669 -20.01 -7.63 10.77
CA SER A 669 -20.63 -8.65 11.63
C SER A 669 -22.15 -8.48 11.73
N ASN A 670 -22.64 -7.23 11.79
CA ASN A 670 -24.06 -6.95 11.92
C ASN A 670 -24.86 -7.38 10.69
N ARG A 671 -24.29 -7.32 9.48
CA ARG A 671 -24.98 -7.81 8.26
C ARG A 671 -25.44 -9.27 8.40
N TYR A 672 -24.60 -10.11 9.03
CA TYR A 672 -24.88 -11.53 9.22
C TYR A 672 -25.86 -11.76 10.36
N LEU A 673 -25.78 -10.95 11.42
CA LEU A 673 -26.76 -10.98 12.50
C LEU A 673 -28.16 -10.60 11.98
N ASP A 674 -28.24 -9.52 11.21
CA ASP A 674 -29.47 -9.02 10.60
C ASP A 674 -30.06 -10.07 9.66
N ALA A 675 -29.25 -10.58 8.72
CA ALA A 675 -29.71 -11.62 7.80
C ALA A 675 -30.21 -12.87 8.53
N ARG A 676 -29.46 -13.38 9.51
CA ARG A 676 -29.88 -14.56 10.30
C ARG A 676 -31.19 -14.30 11.03
N ASN A 677 -31.38 -13.12 11.64
CA ASN A 677 -32.63 -12.79 12.31
C ASN A 677 -33.82 -12.74 11.33
N LEU A 678 -33.61 -12.22 10.12
CA LEU A 678 -34.62 -12.21 9.06
C LEU A 678 -34.98 -13.62 8.59
N TYR A 679 -33.99 -14.49 8.32
CA TYR A 679 -34.24 -15.89 7.96
C TYR A 679 -34.99 -16.65 9.05
N ARG A 680 -34.51 -16.57 10.30
CA ARG A 680 -35.12 -17.24 11.46
C ARG A 680 -36.58 -16.81 11.65
N TRP A 681 -36.87 -15.53 11.44
CA TRP A 681 -38.22 -15.01 11.51
C TRP A 681 -39.07 -15.49 10.33
N ALA A 682 -38.58 -15.35 9.10
CA ALA A 682 -39.32 -15.73 7.90
C ALA A 682 -39.64 -17.23 7.87
N TRP A 683 -38.68 -18.10 8.18
CA TRP A 683 -38.93 -19.54 8.29
C TRP A 683 -39.94 -19.88 9.39
N ASN A 684 -39.96 -19.14 10.49
CA ASN A 684 -40.99 -19.30 11.51
C ASN A 684 -42.39 -18.89 11.00
N GLN A 685 -42.49 -17.79 10.25
CA GLN A 685 -43.75 -17.37 9.60
C GLN A 685 -44.24 -18.41 8.59
N LEU A 686 -43.31 -19.06 7.89
CA LEU A 686 -43.62 -20.12 6.93
C LEU A 686 -43.82 -21.49 7.60
N GLY A 687 -43.70 -21.61 8.93
CA GLY A 687 -43.89 -22.85 9.67
C GLY A 687 -42.83 -23.92 9.42
N ALA A 688 -41.57 -23.53 9.18
CA ALA A 688 -40.43 -24.46 9.23
C ALA A 688 -40.20 -24.93 10.67
N LYS A 689 -39.64 -26.13 10.84
CA LYS A 689 -39.42 -26.77 12.13
C LYS A 689 -38.01 -26.55 12.64
#